data_AF-A0AAW0CQF1-F1
#
_entry.id   AF-A0AAW0CQF1-F1
#
_cell.length_a   1.000
_cell.length_b   1.000
_cell.length_c   1.000
_cell.angle_alpha   90.00
_cell.angle_beta   90.00
_cell.angle_gamma   90.00
#
_symmetry.space_group_name_H-M   'P 1'
#
loop_
_entity.id
_entity.type
_entity.pdbx_description
1 polymer ?
#
loop_
_entity_poly.entity_id
_entity_poly.type
_entity_poly.pdbx_seq_one_letter_code
_entity_poly.pdbx_strand_id
1 'polypeptide(L)'
;MSSTRLFASTADEKWLVTTTNGTYIPQPFFGVRRVYQRTDFLFAQDDPLLYPQPYIPDRCHWAVIPRIPKQQNKAIRRWWAMFGETDFEERNGSVSGIGKWKESALEIYKDDYIALQKRAGAHREQRRLSNQAPNIVVSVLSYQLDIVLGYLRHHTAPLRVAQQLLRSFQRWYLELTAALDWVELFRPAMEGKVVPPQQNYVERVGAFTYNDVDRQHLRNAGVPVWHVQPNGEKPFAGFYKETPFTTPDMLGITQEVLSASGCLYEGGSDTVARAIAMENHLRSIMKPGNPFAASFQEAPDPNAAPSSDKGSLSQLKSNSLPARPASAKTSRTQPYTKPHSNTAQLNHDKFSELIVPHSPPVPQFWITALAAIDRQKKRPKQDTPNAGYVFPDPGMIVAAPEEKRERYLHAWLDLREVLQFRVMMRPACLASVAWTPSQWRLLLGVNDTHPSKPECLSFYGIRRRSDASVVTKYHFEWQGRKRPIGDMKRPQILQEIIWEIYELNFRSEFHALDIILRRLQDTSSTNQNQDVWGSMYQPHTRNHEQECHAQVQKCFARSPQNTSQSPIEIYWQFCSEGVAAATTASRAPWILRMKGVLVQWPGSEQYPALHTDRDAPEQFQEQELVVLEDAVARFYCQSFYTVFGRPPIIPHRLDQLMSS
;
A
#
# COMPACT_ATOMS: atom_id res chain seq x y z
N MET A 1 -5.30 -50.60 1.89
CA MET A 1 -6.35 -50.33 2.89
C MET A 1 -7.58 -49.83 2.16
N SER A 2 -8.75 -50.45 2.37
CA SER A 2 -10.01 -50.03 1.74
C SER A 2 -10.31 -48.58 2.12
N SER A 3 -10.31 -47.67 1.14
CA SER A 3 -10.70 -46.27 1.35
C SER A 3 -12.17 -46.24 1.77
N THR A 4 -12.45 -46.05 3.05
CA THR A 4 -13.82 -45.90 3.55
C THR A 4 -14.43 -44.67 2.89
N ARG A 5 -15.44 -44.87 2.06
CA ARG A 5 -16.19 -43.77 1.43
C ARG A 5 -17.15 -43.21 2.46
N LEU A 6 -17.26 -41.89 2.55
CA LEU A 6 -18.05 -41.21 3.59
C LEU A 6 -19.16 -40.37 2.95
N PHE A 7 -20.30 -40.27 3.63
CA PHE A 7 -21.35 -39.29 3.28
C PHE A 7 -21.92 -38.57 4.50
N ALA A 8 -22.43 -37.36 4.27
CA ALA A 8 -23.16 -36.54 5.25
C ALA A 8 -24.31 -35.79 4.55
N SER A 9 -25.46 -35.68 5.22
CA SER A 9 -26.62 -34.94 4.70
C SER A 9 -26.82 -33.67 5.53
N THR A 10 -27.24 -32.57 4.90
CA THR A 10 -27.61 -31.34 5.62
C THR A 10 -28.84 -31.56 6.49
N ALA A 11 -28.98 -30.73 7.54
CA ALA A 11 -30.10 -30.85 8.48
C ALA A 11 -31.48 -30.60 7.82
N ASP A 12 -31.52 -29.81 6.75
CA ASP A 12 -32.71 -29.60 5.93
C ASP A 12 -32.92 -30.68 4.85
N GLU A 13 -32.05 -31.70 4.84
CA GLU A 13 -32.00 -32.80 3.88
C GLU A 13 -32.03 -32.36 2.42
N LYS A 14 -31.60 -31.13 2.09
CA LYS A 14 -31.56 -30.64 0.71
C LYS A 14 -30.27 -31.02 -0.02
N TRP A 15 -29.17 -31.18 0.72
CA TRP A 15 -27.85 -31.42 0.14
C TRP A 15 -27.18 -32.63 0.77
N LEU A 16 -26.52 -33.41 -0.09
CA LEU A 16 -25.73 -34.58 0.26
C LEU A 16 -24.28 -34.29 -0.13
N VAL A 17 -23.36 -34.54 0.81
CA VAL A 17 -21.92 -34.42 0.56
C VAL A 17 -21.28 -35.80 0.64
N THR A 18 -20.55 -36.19 -0.40
CA THR A 18 -19.85 -37.47 -0.45
C THR A 18 -18.36 -37.29 -0.69
N THR A 19 -17.55 -38.21 -0.16
CA THR A 19 -16.12 -38.28 -0.48
C THR A 19 -15.67 -39.73 -0.61
N THR A 20 -14.72 -39.96 -1.52
CA THR A 20 -14.14 -41.30 -1.77
C THR A 20 -12.67 -41.41 -1.42
N ASN A 21 -12.03 -40.28 -1.08
CA ASN A 21 -10.62 -40.17 -0.74
C ASN A 21 -10.33 -39.21 0.43
N GLY A 22 -11.36 -38.57 1.00
CA GLY A 22 -11.27 -37.79 2.23
C GLY A 22 -11.45 -38.65 3.49
N THR A 23 -10.84 -38.23 4.60
CA THR A 23 -10.91 -38.92 5.90
C THR A 23 -12.00 -38.38 6.84
N TYR A 24 -12.64 -37.27 6.45
CA TYR A 24 -13.72 -36.59 7.16
C TYR A 24 -14.57 -35.80 6.15
N ILE A 25 -15.70 -35.22 6.56
CA ILE A 25 -16.55 -34.38 5.70
C ILE A 25 -16.67 -32.98 6.32
N PRO A 26 -16.02 -31.96 5.76
CA PRO A 26 -16.19 -30.58 6.20
C PRO A 26 -17.60 -30.10 5.87
N GLN A 27 -18.17 -29.31 6.77
CA GLN A 27 -19.44 -28.63 6.58
C GLN A 27 -19.38 -27.61 5.42
N PRO A 28 -20.10 -27.81 4.31
CA PRO A 28 -20.22 -26.78 3.28
C PRO A 28 -21.08 -25.61 3.79
N PHE A 29 -20.91 -24.44 3.18
CA PHE A 29 -21.75 -23.28 3.44
C PHE A 29 -22.78 -23.09 2.32
N PHE A 30 -24.03 -22.81 2.69
CA PHE A 30 -25.12 -22.50 1.78
C PHE A 30 -25.75 -21.13 2.11
N GLY A 31 -26.16 -20.38 1.09
CA GLY A 31 -26.85 -19.10 1.24
C GLY A 31 -25.95 -17.86 1.15
N VAL A 32 -26.38 -16.75 1.76
CA VAL A 32 -25.67 -15.47 1.74
C VAL A 32 -24.43 -15.56 2.63
N ARG A 33 -23.27 -15.27 2.04
CA ARG A 33 -21.99 -15.29 2.71
C ARG A 33 -21.54 -13.90 3.13
N ARG A 34 -21.09 -13.76 4.38
CA ARG A 34 -20.32 -12.61 4.85
C ARG A 34 -18.91 -13.04 5.23
N VAL A 35 -17.91 -12.35 4.69
CA VAL A 35 -16.49 -12.60 4.96
C VAL A 35 -15.92 -11.46 5.78
N TYR A 36 -15.21 -11.85 6.85
CA TYR A 36 -14.52 -10.95 7.76
C TYR A 36 -13.12 -11.48 8.01
N GLN A 37 -12.19 -10.56 8.26
CA GLN A 37 -10.90 -10.91 8.82
C GLN A 37 -11.04 -11.26 10.30
N ARG A 38 -10.28 -12.26 10.76
CA ARG A 38 -10.27 -12.74 12.14
C ARG A 38 -9.09 -12.19 12.93
N THR A 39 -9.07 -12.43 14.24
CA THR A 39 -8.02 -11.94 15.14
C THR A 39 -6.63 -12.54 14.86
N ASP A 40 -6.56 -13.67 14.15
CA ASP A 40 -5.32 -14.27 13.63
C ASP A 40 -4.94 -13.80 12.22
N PHE A 41 -5.66 -12.78 11.71
CA PHE A 41 -5.58 -12.16 10.39
C PHE A 41 -5.95 -13.05 9.20
N LEU A 42 -6.54 -14.22 9.44
CA LEU A 42 -7.08 -15.13 8.42
C LEU A 42 -8.59 -14.89 8.22
N PHE A 43 -9.22 -15.67 7.33
CA PHE A 43 -10.65 -15.52 6.98
C PHE A 43 -11.55 -16.65 7.51
N ALA A 44 -11.15 -17.30 8.60
CA ALA A 44 -11.83 -18.47 9.16
C ALA A 44 -12.08 -19.57 8.09
N GLN A 45 -13.30 -20.10 8.03
CA GLN A 45 -13.72 -21.13 7.06
C GLN A 45 -13.78 -20.65 5.61
N ASP A 46 -13.68 -19.34 5.36
CA ASP A 46 -13.55 -18.79 4.00
C ASP A 46 -12.09 -18.82 3.52
N ASP A 47 -11.14 -19.11 4.41
CA ASP A 47 -9.72 -19.10 4.13
C ASP A 47 -9.24 -20.42 3.49
N PRO A 48 -8.69 -20.39 2.26
CA PRO A 48 -8.19 -21.59 1.59
C PRO A 48 -6.95 -22.23 2.27
N LEU A 49 -6.31 -21.56 3.24
CA LEU A 49 -5.23 -22.16 4.04
C LEU A 49 -5.76 -23.09 5.13
N LEU A 50 -6.98 -22.86 5.59
CA LEU A 50 -7.56 -23.53 6.76
C LEU A 50 -8.66 -24.51 6.39
N TYR A 51 -9.44 -24.18 5.36
CA TYR A 51 -10.69 -24.87 5.06
C TYR A 51 -10.87 -25.11 3.56
N PRO A 52 -11.42 -26.26 3.14
CA PRO A 52 -11.70 -26.52 1.74
C PRO A 52 -12.63 -25.46 1.16
N GLN A 53 -12.25 -24.95 -0.01
CA GLN A 53 -13.07 -24.02 -0.76
C GLN A 53 -13.76 -24.75 -1.91
N PRO A 54 -14.90 -24.23 -2.41
CA PRO A 54 -15.42 -24.63 -3.70
C PRO A 54 -14.33 -24.54 -4.77
N TYR A 55 -14.25 -25.54 -5.64
CA TYR A 55 -13.29 -25.58 -6.73
C TYR A 55 -13.55 -24.43 -7.70
N ILE A 56 -12.53 -23.62 -7.92
CA ILE A 56 -12.55 -22.48 -8.85
C ILE A 56 -11.44 -22.75 -9.87
N PRO A 57 -11.74 -22.93 -11.17
CA PRO A 57 -10.73 -23.24 -12.18
C PRO A 57 -9.54 -22.27 -12.20
N ASP A 58 -9.79 -20.96 -12.08
CA ASP A 58 -8.75 -19.93 -12.07
C ASP A 58 -7.93 -19.87 -10.77
N ARG A 59 -8.41 -20.54 -9.71
CA ARG A 59 -7.76 -20.65 -8.39
C ARG A 59 -7.60 -22.11 -7.98
N CYS A 60 -7.46 -22.98 -8.97
CA CYS A 60 -7.42 -24.43 -8.79
C CYS A 60 -6.34 -24.90 -7.79
N HIS A 61 -5.23 -24.18 -7.71
CA HIS A 61 -4.15 -24.41 -6.76
C HIS A 61 -4.59 -24.34 -5.28
N TRP A 62 -5.70 -23.66 -4.94
CA TRP A 62 -6.23 -23.63 -3.58
C TRP A 62 -6.58 -25.02 -3.05
N ALA A 63 -7.03 -25.94 -3.93
CA ALA A 63 -7.34 -27.31 -3.55
C ALA A 63 -6.11 -28.10 -3.07
N VAL A 64 -4.91 -27.66 -3.47
CA VAL A 64 -3.65 -28.35 -3.17
C VAL A 64 -2.74 -27.54 -2.24
N ILE A 65 -3.29 -26.57 -1.52
CA ILE A 65 -2.55 -25.92 -0.43
C ILE A 65 -2.21 -26.96 0.64
N PRO A 66 -0.97 -27.02 1.16
CA PRO A 66 -0.62 -27.91 2.24
C PRO A 66 -1.44 -27.60 3.50
N ARG A 67 -1.90 -28.63 4.22
CA ARG A 67 -2.50 -28.46 5.54
C ARG A 67 -1.43 -28.28 6.61
N ILE A 68 -1.86 -27.74 7.73
CA ILE A 68 -1.08 -27.75 8.98
C ILE A 68 -0.67 -29.20 9.27
N PRO A 69 0.65 -29.52 9.33
CA PRO A 69 1.09 -30.87 9.63
C PRO A 69 0.58 -31.34 11.00
N LYS A 70 0.05 -32.57 11.04
CA LYS A 70 -0.39 -33.22 12.30
C LYS A 70 0.80 -33.53 13.22
N GLN A 71 1.94 -33.88 12.64
CA GLN A 71 3.16 -34.17 13.38
C GLN A 71 3.74 -32.87 13.96
N GLN A 72 4.29 -32.93 15.18
CA GLN A 72 4.88 -31.79 15.88
C GLN A 72 6.24 -31.34 15.29
N ASN A 73 6.47 -31.51 13.98
CA ASN A 73 7.67 -31.01 13.35
C ASN A 73 7.63 -29.47 13.34
N LYS A 74 8.36 -28.87 14.29
CA LYS A 74 8.44 -27.42 14.48
C LYS A 74 8.92 -26.69 13.22
N ALA A 75 9.80 -27.31 12.42
CA ALA A 75 10.37 -26.67 11.23
C ALA A 75 9.33 -26.42 10.14
N ILE A 76 8.35 -27.30 9.96
CA ILE A 76 7.29 -27.11 8.95
C ILE A 76 6.16 -26.25 9.52
N ARG A 77 5.80 -26.43 10.80
CA ARG A 77 4.71 -25.68 11.44
C ARG A 77 5.01 -24.17 11.57
N ARG A 78 6.26 -23.72 11.40
CA ARG A 78 6.65 -22.29 11.39
C ARG A 78 5.89 -21.46 10.34
N TRP A 79 5.42 -22.07 9.26
CA TRP A 79 4.62 -21.41 8.22
C TRP A 79 3.18 -21.13 8.64
N TRP A 80 2.74 -21.64 9.80
CA TRP A 80 1.43 -21.35 10.39
C TRP A 80 1.53 -20.66 11.77
N ALA A 81 2.73 -20.54 12.33
CA ALA A 81 2.95 -19.91 13.62
C ALA A 81 2.96 -18.37 13.52
N MET A 82 2.53 -17.69 14.58
CA MET A 82 2.63 -16.22 14.67
C MET A 82 3.80 -15.82 15.56
N PHE A 83 4.47 -14.73 15.17
CA PHE A 83 5.41 -14.03 16.01
C PHE A 83 4.68 -13.19 17.06
N GLY A 84 5.29 -13.14 18.25
CA GLY A 84 4.79 -12.39 19.39
C GLY A 84 5.58 -11.11 19.63
N GLU A 85 5.30 -10.45 20.75
CA GLU A 85 6.03 -9.25 21.18
C GLU A 85 7.53 -9.51 21.40
N THR A 86 7.91 -10.73 21.78
CA THR A 86 9.31 -11.11 22.00
C THR A 86 10.16 -11.11 20.73
N ASP A 87 9.54 -11.28 19.57
CA ASP A 87 10.19 -11.30 18.25
C ASP A 87 10.20 -9.91 17.61
N PHE A 88 9.53 -8.94 18.23
CA PHE A 88 9.34 -7.59 17.75
C PHE A 88 10.30 -6.63 18.46
N GLU A 89 11.06 -5.88 17.69
CA GLU A 89 11.94 -4.82 18.16
C GLU A 89 11.21 -3.49 18.07
N GLU A 90 10.71 -3.04 19.23
CA GLU A 90 10.03 -1.75 19.33
C GLU A 90 11.04 -0.60 19.19
N ARG A 91 10.61 0.46 18.52
CA ARG A 91 11.42 1.66 18.35
C ARG A 91 11.63 2.39 19.69
N ASN A 92 12.85 2.87 19.89
CA ASN A 92 13.18 3.86 20.92
C ASN A 92 12.68 5.27 20.50
N GLY A 93 11.94 5.96 21.36
CA GLY A 93 11.47 7.33 21.08
C GLY A 93 10.31 7.77 21.98
N SER A 94 9.67 8.91 21.66
CA SER A 94 8.52 9.40 22.42
C SER A 94 7.23 8.61 22.24
N VAL A 95 7.24 7.64 21.33
CA VAL A 95 6.08 6.85 20.93
C VAL A 95 6.38 5.35 21.12
N SER A 96 5.38 4.62 21.60
CA SER A 96 5.34 3.16 21.70
C SER A 96 4.33 2.58 20.70
N GLY A 97 4.43 1.28 20.42
CA GLY A 97 3.54 0.51 19.56
C GLY A 97 3.99 0.39 18.11
N ILE A 98 5.20 0.86 17.75
CA ILE A 98 5.75 0.81 16.40
C ILE A 98 7.19 0.27 16.42
N GLY A 99 7.53 -0.58 15.45
CA GLY A 99 8.81 -1.29 15.44
C GLY A 99 8.99 -2.17 14.20
N LYS A 100 9.96 -3.08 14.27
CA LYS A 100 10.29 -4.05 13.22
C LYS A 100 10.39 -5.47 13.78
N TRP A 101 10.30 -6.48 12.92
CA TRP A 101 10.69 -7.83 13.33
C TRP A 101 12.21 -7.89 13.53
N LYS A 102 12.65 -8.61 14.55
CA LYS A 102 14.08 -8.94 14.72
C LYS A 102 14.56 -9.72 13.50
N GLU A 103 15.76 -9.40 13.00
CA GLU A 103 16.32 -10.11 11.83
C GLU A 103 16.41 -11.62 12.07
N SER A 104 16.81 -12.01 13.29
CA SER A 104 16.84 -13.42 13.73
C SER A 104 15.50 -14.15 13.62
N ALA A 105 14.37 -13.45 13.77
CA ALA A 105 13.04 -14.03 13.62
C ALA A 105 12.70 -14.29 12.14
N LEU A 106 13.10 -13.40 11.24
CA LEU A 106 12.85 -13.54 9.80
C LEU A 106 13.81 -14.54 9.12
N GLU A 107 15.04 -14.68 9.63
CA GLU A 107 16.07 -15.58 9.10
C GLU A 107 15.62 -17.05 9.06
N ILE A 108 14.68 -17.46 9.92
CA ILE A 108 14.14 -18.84 9.92
C ILE A 108 13.45 -19.24 8.60
N TYR A 109 13.05 -18.25 7.78
CA TYR A 109 12.36 -18.46 6.51
C TYR A 109 13.27 -18.36 5.28
N LYS A 110 14.54 -17.96 5.46
CA LYS A 110 15.42 -17.57 4.36
C LYS A 110 15.68 -18.68 3.36
N ASP A 111 16.09 -19.85 3.83
CA ASP A 111 16.46 -20.97 2.95
C ASP A 111 15.25 -21.48 2.15
N ASP A 112 14.10 -21.60 2.83
CA ASP A 112 12.82 -21.98 2.22
C ASP A 112 12.41 -20.98 1.13
N TYR A 113 12.47 -19.68 1.43
CA TYR A 113 12.15 -18.61 0.50
C TYR A 113 13.07 -18.64 -0.73
N ILE A 114 14.39 -18.75 -0.53
CA ILE A 114 15.38 -18.81 -1.63
C ILE A 114 15.09 -20.03 -2.51
N ALA A 115 14.85 -21.19 -1.91
CA ALA A 115 14.53 -22.42 -2.64
C ALA A 115 13.25 -22.27 -3.47
N LEU A 116 12.19 -21.69 -2.89
CA LEU A 116 10.91 -21.50 -3.58
C LEU A 116 11.01 -20.49 -4.72
N GLN A 117 11.68 -19.35 -4.53
CA GLN A 117 11.90 -18.39 -5.60
C GLN A 117 12.77 -18.97 -6.73
N LYS A 118 13.79 -19.77 -6.40
CA LYS A 118 14.58 -20.49 -7.40
C LYS A 118 13.72 -21.46 -8.21
N ARG A 119 12.82 -22.22 -7.57
CA ARG A 119 11.86 -23.11 -8.25
C ARG A 119 10.92 -22.32 -9.18
N ALA A 120 10.38 -21.20 -8.71
CA ALA A 120 9.54 -20.32 -9.54
C ALA A 120 10.29 -19.73 -10.74
N GLY A 121 11.54 -19.32 -10.55
CA GLY A 121 12.42 -18.84 -11.61
C GLY A 121 12.73 -19.92 -12.65
N ALA A 122 13.05 -21.14 -12.22
CA ALA A 122 13.28 -22.28 -13.10
C ALA A 122 12.03 -22.63 -13.92
N HIS A 123 10.84 -22.62 -13.30
CA HIS A 123 9.58 -22.84 -14.02
C HIS A 123 9.34 -21.78 -15.10
N ARG A 124 9.58 -20.51 -14.78
CA ARG A 124 9.44 -19.40 -15.74
C ARG A 124 10.39 -19.56 -16.92
N GLU A 125 11.65 -19.91 -16.64
CA GLU A 125 12.67 -20.09 -17.67
C GLU A 125 12.36 -21.30 -18.56
N GLN A 126 11.92 -22.43 -18.00
CA GLN A 126 11.50 -23.59 -18.78
C GLN A 126 10.38 -23.24 -19.78
N ARG A 127 9.38 -22.46 -19.34
CA ARG A 127 8.31 -22.00 -20.23
C ARG A 127 8.81 -21.08 -21.32
N ARG A 128 9.72 -20.14 -20.98
CA ARG A 128 10.37 -19.24 -21.95
C ARG A 128 11.10 -20.03 -23.02
N LEU A 129 11.92 -21.01 -22.62
CA LEU A 129 12.65 -21.91 -23.54
C LEU A 129 11.71 -22.76 -24.40
N SER A 130 10.49 -23.04 -23.92
CA SER A 130 9.46 -23.78 -24.65
C SER A 130 8.52 -22.87 -25.47
N ASN A 131 8.83 -21.58 -25.63
CA ASN A 131 7.97 -20.57 -26.27
C ASN A 131 6.53 -20.51 -25.72
N GLN A 132 6.37 -20.80 -24.43
CA GLN A 132 5.09 -20.70 -23.74
C GLN A 132 4.99 -19.38 -22.97
N ALA A 133 3.79 -18.80 -22.94
CA ALA A 133 3.53 -17.64 -22.11
C ALA A 133 3.81 -17.95 -20.62
N PRO A 134 4.32 -16.97 -19.85
CA PRO A 134 4.51 -17.12 -18.41
C PRO A 134 3.22 -17.55 -17.71
N ASN A 135 3.34 -18.43 -16.71
CA ASN A 135 2.19 -18.74 -15.86
C ASN A 135 1.87 -17.51 -14.99
N ILE A 136 0.70 -16.91 -15.20
CA ILE A 136 0.28 -15.67 -14.52
C ILE A 136 0.21 -15.85 -13.00
N VAL A 137 -0.34 -16.97 -12.51
CA VAL A 137 -0.53 -17.24 -11.08
C VAL A 137 0.82 -17.37 -10.37
N VAL A 138 1.72 -18.20 -10.91
CA VAL A 138 3.08 -18.39 -10.38
C VAL A 138 3.83 -17.06 -10.39
N SER A 139 3.75 -16.30 -11.49
CA SER A 139 4.46 -15.03 -11.62
C SER A 139 3.96 -13.99 -10.62
N VAL A 140 2.65 -13.88 -10.43
CA VAL A 140 2.04 -12.93 -9.49
C VAL A 140 2.34 -13.33 -8.06
N LEU A 141 2.21 -14.60 -7.68
CA LEU A 141 2.47 -15.05 -6.30
C LEU A 141 3.96 -14.90 -5.93
N SER A 142 4.88 -15.28 -6.82
CA SER A 142 6.32 -15.05 -6.67
C SER A 142 6.63 -13.58 -6.44
N TYR A 143 6.02 -12.69 -7.22
CA TYR A 143 6.21 -11.26 -7.08
C TYR A 143 5.62 -10.68 -5.78
N GLN A 144 4.44 -11.13 -5.35
CA GLN A 144 3.84 -10.67 -4.08
C GLN A 144 4.65 -11.14 -2.87
N LEU A 145 5.17 -12.37 -2.92
CA LEU A 145 6.03 -12.92 -1.89
C LEU A 145 7.31 -12.09 -1.71
N ASP A 146 7.92 -11.66 -2.82
CA ASP A 146 9.06 -10.75 -2.79
C ASP A 146 8.69 -9.42 -2.14
N ILE A 147 7.61 -8.76 -2.60
CA ILE A 147 7.22 -7.44 -2.09
C ILE A 147 7.02 -7.47 -0.58
N VAL A 148 6.26 -8.43 -0.07
CA VAL A 148 5.93 -8.48 1.36
C VAL A 148 7.15 -8.79 2.23
N LEU A 149 8.11 -9.56 1.73
CA LEU A 149 9.37 -9.78 2.44
C LEU A 149 10.16 -8.49 2.55
N GLY A 150 10.17 -7.67 1.48
CA GLY A 150 10.72 -6.31 1.52
C GLY A 150 10.06 -5.44 2.59
N TYR A 151 8.73 -5.47 2.69
CA TYR A 151 8.01 -4.78 3.77
C TYR A 151 8.42 -5.28 5.16
N LEU A 152 8.44 -6.60 5.37
CA LEU A 152 8.79 -7.20 6.66
C LEU A 152 10.21 -6.85 7.14
N ARG A 153 11.17 -6.76 6.22
CA ARG A 153 12.58 -6.44 6.52
C ARG A 153 12.82 -4.96 6.76
N HIS A 154 12.19 -4.10 5.96
CA HIS A 154 12.63 -2.71 5.86
C HIS A 154 11.67 -1.71 6.50
N HIS A 155 10.39 -2.06 6.69
CA HIS A 155 9.38 -1.12 7.16
C HIS A 155 9.14 -1.20 8.66
N THR A 156 9.22 -0.06 9.32
CA THR A 156 8.71 0.10 10.67
C THR A 156 7.19 0.18 10.61
N ALA A 157 6.50 -0.66 11.37
CA ALA A 157 5.05 -0.72 11.40
C ALA A 157 4.54 -1.01 12.81
N PRO A 158 3.25 -0.76 13.11
CA PRO A 158 2.66 -1.24 14.34
C PRO A 158 2.64 -2.77 14.41
N LEU A 159 2.73 -3.34 15.61
CA LEU A 159 2.81 -4.79 15.79
C LEU A 159 1.70 -5.54 15.04
N ARG A 160 0.45 -5.05 15.11
CA ARG A 160 -0.68 -5.66 14.40
C ARG A 160 -0.51 -5.67 12.88
N VAL A 161 0.03 -4.59 12.31
CA VAL A 161 0.29 -4.50 10.87
C VAL A 161 1.46 -5.40 10.49
N ALA A 162 2.52 -5.44 11.30
CA ALA A 162 3.66 -6.34 11.12
C ALA A 162 3.22 -7.82 11.14
N GLN A 163 2.28 -8.17 12.04
CA GLN A 163 1.66 -9.49 12.12
C GLN A 163 0.80 -9.81 10.90
N GLN A 164 0.02 -8.84 10.41
CA GLN A 164 -0.78 -9.00 9.20
C GLN A 164 0.10 -9.18 7.94
N LEU A 165 1.22 -8.46 7.85
CA LEU A 165 2.24 -8.65 6.80
C LEU A 165 2.88 -10.04 6.89
N LEU A 166 3.19 -10.52 8.11
CA LEU A 166 3.74 -11.87 8.32
C LEU A 166 2.76 -12.95 7.85
N ARG A 167 1.47 -12.80 8.17
CA ARG A 167 0.42 -13.70 7.67
C ARG A 167 0.30 -13.69 6.16
N SER A 168 0.43 -12.53 5.54
CA SER A 168 0.42 -12.39 4.08
C SER A 168 1.62 -13.07 3.43
N PHE A 169 2.82 -12.93 4.03
CA PHE A 169 4.04 -13.64 3.61
C PHE A 169 3.89 -15.16 3.71
N GLN A 170 3.43 -15.67 4.85
CA GLN A 170 3.18 -17.09 5.05
C GLN A 170 2.17 -17.65 4.02
N ARG A 171 1.09 -16.89 3.77
CA ARG A 171 0.08 -17.23 2.77
C ARG A 171 0.67 -17.31 1.37
N TRP A 172 1.35 -16.27 0.90
CA TRP A 172 1.87 -16.28 -0.48
C TRP A 172 2.96 -17.32 -0.68
N TYR A 173 3.73 -17.67 0.35
CA TYR A 173 4.64 -18.81 0.31
C TYR A 173 3.88 -20.13 0.09
N LEU A 174 2.83 -20.39 0.88
CA LEU A 174 2.02 -21.61 0.79
C LEU A 174 1.25 -21.68 -0.53
N GLU A 175 0.66 -20.57 -0.99
CA GLU A 175 -0.05 -20.48 -2.26
C GLU A 175 0.91 -20.64 -3.46
N LEU A 176 2.09 -20.04 -3.44
CA LEU A 176 3.09 -20.22 -4.50
C LEU A 176 3.57 -21.66 -4.57
N THR A 177 3.82 -22.28 -3.42
CA THR A 177 4.14 -23.72 -3.33
C THR A 177 3.03 -24.55 -3.96
N ALA A 178 1.77 -24.28 -3.60
CA ALA A 178 0.61 -24.97 -4.15
C ALA A 178 0.43 -24.74 -5.66
N ALA A 179 0.70 -23.53 -6.15
CA ALA A 179 0.62 -23.20 -7.58
C ALA A 179 1.68 -23.93 -8.40
N LEU A 180 2.91 -24.04 -7.89
CA LEU A 180 3.98 -24.82 -8.52
C LEU A 180 3.66 -26.32 -8.47
N ASP A 181 3.25 -26.84 -7.32
CA ASP A 181 2.82 -28.24 -7.18
C ASP A 181 1.64 -28.55 -8.13
N TRP A 182 0.71 -27.61 -8.31
CA TRP A 182 -0.42 -27.78 -9.20
C TRP A 182 0.03 -27.99 -10.66
N VAL A 183 0.93 -27.14 -11.15
CA VAL A 183 1.37 -27.20 -12.55
C VAL A 183 2.40 -28.30 -12.82
N GLU A 184 3.20 -28.68 -11.82
CA GLU A 184 4.26 -29.68 -11.96
C GLU A 184 3.81 -31.10 -11.62
N LEU A 185 2.85 -31.27 -10.70
CA LEU A 185 2.48 -32.58 -10.15
C LEU A 185 1.01 -32.90 -10.38
N PHE A 186 0.09 -32.05 -9.91
CA PHE A 186 -1.33 -32.41 -9.84
C PHE A 186 -2.02 -32.35 -11.20
N ARG A 187 -1.84 -31.29 -11.99
CA ARG A 187 -2.43 -31.20 -13.34
C ARG A 187 -1.93 -32.34 -14.25
N PRO A 188 -0.62 -32.64 -14.33
CA PRO A 188 -0.15 -33.81 -15.09
C PRO A 188 -0.76 -35.13 -14.59
N ALA A 189 -0.97 -35.30 -13.28
CA ALA A 189 -1.62 -36.49 -12.73
C ALA A 189 -3.12 -36.58 -13.09
N MET A 190 -3.84 -35.45 -13.15
CA MET A 190 -5.23 -35.40 -13.65
C MET A 190 -5.33 -35.88 -15.09
N GLU A 191 -4.35 -35.50 -15.91
CA GLU A 191 -4.24 -35.85 -17.33
C GLU A 191 -3.68 -37.28 -17.56
N GLY A 192 -3.40 -38.03 -16.48
CA GLY A 192 -2.83 -39.38 -16.56
C GLY A 192 -1.38 -39.43 -17.04
N LYS A 193 -0.68 -38.30 -17.09
CA LYS A 193 0.71 -38.19 -17.56
C LYS A 193 1.73 -38.59 -16.51
N VAL A 194 1.38 -38.48 -15.23
CA VAL A 194 2.25 -38.77 -14.09
C VAL A 194 1.46 -39.55 -13.04
N VAL A 195 2.14 -40.42 -12.30
CA VAL A 195 1.54 -41.09 -11.14
C VAL A 195 1.27 -40.06 -10.04
N PRO A 196 0.07 -40.04 -9.44
CA PRO A 196 -0.25 -39.12 -8.36
C PRO A 196 0.75 -39.24 -7.20
N PRO A 197 1.14 -38.14 -6.54
CA PRO A 197 2.00 -38.20 -5.37
C PRO A 197 1.39 -39.15 -4.32
N GLN A 198 2.20 -40.07 -3.77
CA GLN A 198 1.73 -41.05 -2.78
C GLN A 198 1.13 -40.36 -1.54
N GLN A 199 0.23 -41.04 -0.82
CA GLN A 199 -0.47 -40.54 0.38
C GLN A 199 0.44 -40.05 1.54
N ASN A 200 1.75 -40.33 1.49
CA ASN A 200 2.76 -39.79 2.43
C ASN A 200 3.19 -38.35 2.12
N TYR A 201 2.71 -37.76 1.03
CA TYR A 201 2.88 -36.34 0.74
C TYR A 201 2.06 -35.48 1.70
N VAL A 202 2.53 -34.27 2.03
CA VAL A 202 1.86 -33.36 2.98
C VAL A 202 0.36 -33.29 2.66
N GLU A 203 -0.49 -33.61 3.65
CA GLU A 203 -1.96 -33.60 3.49
C GLU A 203 -2.40 -32.29 2.83
N ARG A 204 -3.23 -32.37 1.78
CA ARG A 204 -3.74 -31.18 1.08
C ARG A 204 -5.10 -30.77 1.60
N VAL A 205 -5.41 -29.47 1.53
CA VAL A 205 -6.68 -28.92 2.03
C VAL A 205 -7.86 -29.55 1.29
N GLY A 206 -7.77 -29.73 -0.03
CA GLY A 206 -8.82 -30.29 -0.86
C GLY A 206 -9.86 -29.26 -1.28
N ALA A 207 -10.92 -29.71 -1.97
CA ALA A 207 -11.96 -28.82 -2.48
C ALA A 207 -13.36 -29.43 -2.45
N PHE A 208 -14.36 -28.57 -2.30
CA PHE A 208 -15.75 -28.90 -2.63
C PHE A 208 -15.96 -28.80 -4.13
N THR A 209 -16.73 -29.70 -4.71
CA THR A 209 -17.14 -29.59 -6.13
C THR A 209 -18.59 -30.00 -6.32
N TYR A 210 -19.24 -29.33 -7.26
CA TYR A 210 -20.61 -29.59 -7.70
C TYR A 210 -20.64 -30.29 -9.07
N ASN A 211 -19.46 -30.60 -9.63
CA ASN A 211 -19.29 -31.17 -10.95
C ASN A 211 -18.57 -32.53 -10.85
N ASP A 212 -19.18 -33.58 -11.43
CA ASP A 212 -18.64 -34.93 -11.47
C ASP A 212 -17.29 -35.03 -12.21
N VAL A 213 -17.06 -34.19 -13.23
CA VAL A 213 -15.80 -34.15 -14.00
C VAL A 213 -14.66 -33.66 -13.11
N ASP A 214 -14.86 -32.54 -12.42
CA ASP A 214 -13.87 -32.00 -11.49
C ASP A 214 -13.63 -32.96 -10.33
N ARG A 215 -14.69 -33.62 -9.84
CA ARG A 215 -14.58 -34.68 -8.83
C ARG A 215 -13.65 -35.78 -9.29
N GLN A 216 -13.83 -36.28 -10.51
CA GLN A 216 -13.01 -37.36 -11.05
C GLN A 216 -11.55 -36.93 -11.26
N HIS A 217 -11.31 -35.74 -11.81
CA HIS A 217 -9.96 -35.21 -11.99
C HIS A 217 -9.22 -35.04 -10.66
N LEU A 218 -9.83 -34.37 -9.68
CA LEU A 218 -9.24 -34.18 -8.34
C LEU A 218 -8.95 -35.52 -7.66
N ARG A 219 -9.89 -36.46 -7.75
CA ARG A 219 -9.71 -37.83 -7.23
C ARG A 219 -8.54 -38.55 -7.91
N ASN A 220 -8.46 -38.48 -9.23
CA ASN A 220 -7.37 -39.11 -9.99
C ASN A 220 -6.01 -38.54 -9.60
N ALA A 221 -5.93 -37.24 -9.31
CA ALA A 221 -4.70 -36.60 -8.84
C ALA A 221 -4.42 -36.79 -7.33
N GLY A 222 -5.24 -37.57 -6.62
CA GLY A 222 -5.06 -37.81 -5.18
C GLY A 222 -5.42 -36.63 -4.29
N VAL A 223 -6.11 -35.60 -4.81
CA VAL A 223 -6.55 -34.42 -4.04
C VAL A 223 -7.84 -34.75 -3.29
N PRO A 224 -7.92 -34.50 -1.97
CA PRO A 224 -9.16 -34.71 -1.22
C PRO A 224 -10.31 -33.91 -1.84
N VAL A 225 -11.41 -34.58 -2.14
CA VAL A 225 -12.56 -33.97 -2.81
C VAL A 225 -13.87 -34.34 -2.14
N TRP A 226 -14.73 -33.33 -1.97
CA TRP A 226 -16.07 -33.46 -1.41
C TRP A 226 -17.10 -33.05 -2.46
N HIS A 227 -17.84 -34.03 -2.96
CA HIS A 227 -18.87 -33.81 -3.96
C HIS A 227 -20.17 -33.38 -3.29
N VAL A 228 -20.64 -32.17 -3.61
CA VAL A 228 -21.88 -31.60 -3.09
C VAL A 228 -22.95 -31.72 -4.15
N GLN A 229 -24.05 -32.40 -3.82
CA GLN A 229 -25.15 -32.67 -4.75
C GLN A 229 -26.50 -32.54 -4.04
N PRO A 230 -27.59 -32.24 -4.77
CA PRO A 230 -28.93 -32.31 -4.21
C PRO A 230 -29.20 -33.68 -3.61
N ASN A 231 -29.84 -33.71 -2.45
CA ASN A 231 -30.21 -34.94 -1.77
C ASN A 231 -31.46 -35.52 -2.44
N GLY A 232 -31.24 -36.45 -3.38
CA GLY A 232 -32.30 -37.29 -3.96
C GLY A 232 -32.50 -38.58 -3.17
N GLU A 233 -32.93 -39.66 -3.83
CA GLU A 233 -32.84 -41.01 -3.24
C GLU A 233 -31.37 -41.32 -2.96
N LYS A 234 -31.00 -41.63 -1.70
CA LYS A 234 -29.61 -41.95 -1.30
C LYS A 234 -29.14 -43.19 -2.11
N PRO A 235 -28.39 -43.05 -3.23
CA PRO A 235 -28.11 -44.18 -4.14
C PRO A 235 -27.01 -45.11 -3.61
N PHE A 236 -26.62 -44.93 -2.35
CA PHE A 236 -25.32 -45.36 -1.80
C PHE A 236 -25.44 -46.35 -0.65
N ALA A 237 -26.64 -46.86 -0.36
CA ALA A 237 -26.88 -47.83 0.72
C ALA A 237 -25.90 -49.01 0.62
N GLY A 238 -24.98 -49.11 1.58
CA GLY A 238 -23.96 -50.17 1.67
C GLY A 238 -22.54 -49.80 1.20
N PHE A 239 -22.34 -48.73 0.42
CA PHE A 239 -21.01 -48.35 -0.10
C PHE A 239 -20.34 -47.18 0.63
N TYR A 240 -21.13 -46.38 1.34
CA TYR A 240 -20.65 -45.21 2.07
C TYR A 240 -21.08 -45.29 3.54
N LYS A 241 -20.19 -44.86 4.42
CA LYS A 241 -20.46 -44.71 5.85
C LYS A 241 -20.99 -43.31 6.15
N GLU A 242 -22.16 -43.24 6.78
CA GLU A 242 -22.70 -41.96 7.27
C GLU A 242 -21.80 -41.40 8.37
N THR A 243 -21.45 -40.11 8.26
CA THR A 243 -20.55 -39.42 9.20
C THR A 243 -21.04 -37.99 9.41
N PRO A 244 -21.02 -37.45 10.64
CA PRO A 244 -21.41 -36.06 10.87
C PRO A 244 -20.45 -35.09 10.17
N PHE A 245 -20.96 -33.91 9.84
CA PHE A 245 -20.12 -32.82 9.34
C PHE A 245 -19.08 -32.39 10.38
N THR A 246 -17.88 -32.07 9.90
CA THR A 246 -16.82 -31.43 10.67
C THR A 246 -16.94 -29.91 10.52
N THR A 247 -17.42 -29.26 11.56
CA THR A 247 -17.52 -27.80 11.71
C THR A 247 -16.13 -27.15 11.80
N PRO A 248 -16.03 -25.84 11.48
CA PRO A 248 -14.79 -25.08 11.64
C PRO A 248 -14.22 -25.11 13.08
N ASP A 249 -15.08 -25.08 14.10
CA ASP A 249 -14.65 -25.10 15.50
C ASP A 249 -13.96 -26.42 15.88
N MET A 250 -14.42 -27.56 15.34
CA MET A 250 -13.76 -28.86 15.55
C MET A 250 -12.37 -28.92 14.92
N LEU A 251 -12.06 -28.02 13.97
CA LEU A 251 -10.74 -27.88 13.37
C LEU A 251 -9.88 -26.82 14.07
N GLY A 252 -10.37 -26.19 15.14
CA GLY A 252 -9.67 -25.12 15.85
C GLY A 252 -9.53 -23.83 15.04
N ILE A 253 -10.46 -23.57 14.12
CA ILE A 253 -10.44 -22.36 13.28
C ILE A 253 -11.03 -21.18 14.06
N THR A 254 -10.24 -20.12 14.23
CA THR A 254 -10.65 -18.87 14.88
C THR A 254 -11.90 -18.27 14.21
N GLN A 255 -12.98 -18.10 14.96
CA GLN A 255 -14.20 -17.42 14.50
C GLN A 255 -14.30 -15.95 14.95
N GLU A 256 -13.46 -15.52 15.89
CA GLU A 256 -13.49 -14.16 16.44
C GLU A 256 -13.17 -13.11 15.36
N VAL A 257 -14.11 -12.20 15.11
CA VAL A 257 -13.98 -11.14 14.10
C VAL A 257 -13.02 -10.07 14.59
N LEU A 258 -12.09 -9.66 13.74
CA LEU A 258 -11.34 -8.44 13.94
C LEU A 258 -12.27 -7.25 13.68
N SER A 259 -12.83 -6.68 14.74
CA SER A 259 -13.90 -5.66 14.68
C SER A 259 -13.59 -4.45 13.77
N ALA A 260 -12.30 -4.21 13.57
CA ALA A 260 -11.73 -3.12 12.78
C ALA A 260 -11.81 -3.31 11.24
N SER A 261 -11.88 -4.53 10.72
CA SER A 261 -11.70 -4.79 9.29
C SER A 261 -12.96 -4.60 8.42
N GLY A 262 -14.13 -4.41 9.05
CA GLY A 262 -15.41 -4.36 8.33
C GLY A 262 -15.74 -5.67 7.59
N CYS A 263 -16.87 -5.68 6.87
CA CYS A 263 -17.22 -6.80 6.00
C CYS A 263 -16.47 -6.67 4.67
N LEU A 264 -15.69 -7.69 4.31
CA LEU A 264 -14.88 -7.69 3.09
C LEU A 264 -15.69 -8.12 1.86
N TYR A 265 -16.69 -8.97 2.08
CA TYR A 265 -17.58 -9.47 1.05
C TYR A 265 -18.91 -9.85 1.67
N GLU A 266 -19.99 -9.40 1.05
CA GLU A 266 -21.36 -9.86 1.31
C GLU A 266 -22.01 -10.20 -0.03
N GLY A 267 -22.47 -11.44 -0.18
CA GLY A 267 -23.07 -11.87 -1.44
C GLY A 267 -23.55 -13.32 -1.43
N GLY A 268 -24.13 -13.75 -2.53
CA GLY A 268 -24.63 -15.11 -2.72
C GLY A 268 -23.51 -16.14 -2.91
N SER A 269 -23.83 -17.23 -3.60
CA SER A 269 -22.91 -18.35 -3.85
C SER A 269 -21.79 -18.06 -4.87
N ASP A 270 -21.51 -16.80 -5.19
CA ASP A 270 -20.42 -16.44 -6.10
C ASP A 270 -19.06 -16.63 -5.40
N THR A 271 -18.43 -17.75 -5.71
CA THR A 271 -17.16 -18.18 -5.12
C THR A 271 -15.99 -17.35 -5.65
N VAL A 272 -16.10 -16.78 -6.86
CA VAL A 272 -15.03 -16.02 -7.53
C VAL A 272 -14.96 -14.60 -6.98
N ALA A 273 -16.09 -13.90 -6.86
CA ALA A 273 -16.11 -12.55 -6.29
C ALA A 273 -15.60 -12.53 -4.84
N ARG A 274 -15.98 -13.54 -4.05
CA ARG A 274 -15.48 -13.73 -2.68
C ARG A 274 -13.96 -13.91 -2.65
N ALA A 275 -13.43 -14.74 -3.54
CA ALA A 275 -12.00 -14.97 -3.65
C ALA A 275 -11.22 -13.69 -4.00
N ILE A 276 -11.74 -12.93 -4.98
CA ILE A 276 -11.16 -11.65 -5.39
C ILE A 276 -11.17 -10.63 -4.24
N ALA A 277 -12.27 -10.56 -3.47
CA ALA A 277 -12.36 -9.65 -2.33
C ALA A 277 -11.27 -9.93 -1.27
N MET A 278 -11.03 -11.21 -0.94
CA MET A 278 -9.97 -11.60 -0.01
C MET A 278 -8.57 -11.26 -0.56
N GLU A 279 -8.29 -11.58 -1.83
CA GLU A 279 -7.01 -11.23 -2.45
C GLU A 279 -6.76 -9.72 -2.51
N ASN A 280 -7.81 -8.93 -2.80
CA ASN A 280 -7.72 -7.47 -2.86
C ASN A 280 -7.46 -6.88 -1.47
N HIS A 281 -8.13 -7.40 -0.44
CA HIS A 281 -7.85 -7.02 0.94
C HIS A 281 -6.38 -7.23 1.30
N LEU A 282 -5.84 -8.42 1.04
CA LEU A 282 -4.44 -8.75 1.33
C LEU A 282 -3.44 -7.85 0.59
N ARG A 283 -3.69 -7.57 -0.70
CA ARG A 283 -2.81 -6.67 -1.48
C ARG A 283 -2.92 -5.22 -1.01
N SER A 284 -4.08 -4.80 -0.52
CA SER A 284 -4.32 -3.41 -0.10
C SER A 284 -3.43 -2.98 1.08
N ILE A 285 -2.99 -3.93 1.90
CA ILE A 285 -2.13 -3.69 3.08
C ILE A 285 -0.77 -3.09 2.68
N MET A 286 -0.27 -3.47 1.50
CA MET A 286 1.01 -3.01 0.96
C MET A 286 0.87 -1.86 -0.04
N LYS A 287 -0.36 -1.42 -0.34
CA LYS A 287 -0.59 -0.29 -1.24
C LYS A 287 -0.61 1.01 -0.43
N PRO A 288 0.28 1.98 -0.72
CA PRO A 288 0.27 3.25 0.00
C PRO A 288 -1.10 3.94 -0.13
N GLY A 289 -1.46 4.68 0.91
CA GLY A 289 -2.51 5.70 1.00
C GLY A 289 -2.62 6.56 -0.25
N ASN A 290 -3.79 7.12 -0.55
CA ASN A 290 -3.80 8.37 -1.30
C ASN A 290 -3.74 9.50 -0.26
N PRO A 291 -2.56 10.09 0.03
CA PRO A 291 -2.46 11.14 1.02
C PRO A 291 -3.21 12.40 0.58
N PHE A 292 -3.50 12.57 -0.72
CA PHE A 292 -4.16 13.77 -1.23
C PHE A 292 -5.68 13.61 -1.45
N ALA A 293 -6.30 12.57 -0.87
CA ALA A 293 -7.75 12.39 -0.92
C ALA A 293 -8.48 13.65 -0.39
N ALA A 294 -9.56 14.06 -1.08
CA ALA A 294 -10.30 15.27 -0.76
C ALA A 294 -10.96 15.18 0.64
N SER A 295 -10.42 15.98 1.57
CA SER A 295 -10.94 16.42 2.87
C SER A 295 -11.86 15.48 3.67
N PHE A 296 -11.35 15.04 4.81
CA PHE A 296 -12.14 15.08 6.05
C PHE A 296 -12.31 16.57 6.42
N GLN A 297 -13.54 17.04 6.62
CA GLN A 297 -13.78 18.42 7.04
C GLN A 297 -13.03 18.69 8.35
N GLU A 298 -12.32 19.82 8.41
CA GLU A 298 -11.79 20.37 9.66
C GLU A 298 -12.96 20.54 10.64
N ALA A 299 -12.77 20.13 11.90
CA ALA A 299 -13.69 20.50 12.96
C ALA A 299 -13.84 22.04 12.98
N PRO A 300 -15.03 22.59 13.26
CA PRO A 300 -15.24 24.03 13.31
C PRO A 300 -14.23 24.67 14.27
N ASP A 301 -13.69 25.81 13.86
CA ASP A 301 -12.79 26.64 14.68
C ASP A 301 -13.43 26.90 16.06
N PRO A 302 -12.81 26.48 17.18
CA PRO A 302 -13.35 26.70 18.52
C PRO A 302 -13.46 28.19 18.91
N ASN A 303 -12.93 29.10 18.08
CA ASN A 303 -13.03 30.54 18.26
C ASN A 303 -14.13 31.21 17.41
N ALA A 304 -14.94 30.47 16.67
CA ALA A 304 -16.12 31.04 16.03
C ALA A 304 -17.16 31.37 17.12
N ALA A 305 -17.33 32.67 17.39
CA ALA A 305 -18.32 33.17 18.35
C ALA A 305 -19.73 32.64 18.00
N PRO A 306 -20.54 32.25 19.01
CA PRO A 306 -21.85 31.68 18.77
C PRO A 306 -22.81 32.78 18.30
N SER A 307 -23.26 32.71 17.05
CA SER A 307 -24.48 33.40 16.65
C SER A 307 -25.66 32.67 17.26
N SER A 308 -26.26 33.27 18.28
CA SER A 308 -27.45 32.76 18.97
C SER A 308 -28.62 32.58 18.00
N ASP A 309 -29.14 31.35 18.00
CA ASP A 309 -30.43 30.92 17.46
C ASP A 309 -31.59 31.84 17.80
N LYS A 310 -32.56 31.92 16.88
CA LYS A 310 -33.95 31.53 17.15
C LYS A 310 -34.58 30.95 15.88
N GLY A 311 -34.94 29.67 15.94
CA GLY A 311 -35.72 29.01 14.89
C GLY A 311 -37.21 29.37 14.93
N SER A 312 -37.90 29.17 13.80
CA SER A 312 -39.08 28.30 13.72
C SER A 312 -39.55 28.16 12.27
N LEU A 313 -40.11 26.99 11.97
CA LEU A 313 -40.70 26.58 10.69
C LEU A 313 -41.98 27.34 10.35
N SER A 314 -42.21 27.58 9.04
CA SER A 314 -43.44 27.27 8.27
C SER A 314 -43.97 28.37 7.31
N GLN A 315 -44.36 27.90 6.11
CA GLN A 315 -45.43 28.35 5.20
C GLN A 315 -45.29 29.62 4.32
N LEU A 316 -45.18 29.34 3.00
CA LEU A 316 -46.05 29.78 1.89
C LEU A 316 -46.91 31.05 2.07
N LYS A 317 -46.62 32.13 1.31
CA LYS A 317 -47.43 32.69 0.19
C LYS A 317 -47.06 34.14 -0.17
N SER A 318 -47.17 34.38 -1.48
CA SER A 318 -47.30 35.62 -2.28
C SER A 318 -47.77 36.94 -1.61
N ASN A 319 -47.08 38.05 -1.96
CA ASN A 319 -47.56 39.22 -2.73
C ASN A 319 -46.97 40.58 -2.30
N SER A 320 -46.78 41.43 -3.32
CA SER A 320 -46.76 42.90 -3.35
C SER A 320 -45.60 43.71 -2.74
N LEU A 321 -44.89 44.40 -3.66
CA LEU A 321 -44.22 45.71 -3.56
C LEU A 321 -45.16 46.82 -2.99
N PRO A 322 -44.72 48.02 -2.54
CA PRO A 322 -43.63 48.82 -3.15
C PRO A 322 -42.74 49.75 -2.27
N ALA A 323 -41.56 50.06 -2.84
CA ALA A 323 -40.86 51.37 -2.96
C ALA A 323 -40.42 52.24 -1.75
N ARG A 324 -39.08 52.39 -1.63
CA ARG A 324 -38.22 53.62 -1.49
C ARG A 324 -38.40 54.58 -0.28
N PRO A 325 -37.42 55.49 0.05
CA PRO A 325 -36.17 55.82 -0.64
C PRO A 325 -34.89 55.91 0.24
N ALA A 326 -33.79 56.20 -0.44
CA ALA A 326 -32.43 56.42 0.05
C ALA A 326 -32.24 57.72 0.86
N SER A 327 -31.24 57.72 1.75
CA SER A 327 -30.50 58.91 2.21
C SER A 327 -29.14 58.43 2.75
N ALA A 328 -28.05 58.57 2.00
CA ALA A 328 -27.13 59.72 1.96
C ALA A 328 -26.06 59.71 3.07
N LYS A 329 -24.86 59.29 2.64
CA LYS A 329 -23.50 59.75 2.99
C LYS A 329 -23.34 60.63 4.24
N THR A 330 -22.53 60.15 5.20
CA THR A 330 -21.60 61.00 5.95
C THR A 330 -20.21 60.37 6.07
N SER A 331 -19.32 61.01 5.33
CA SER A 331 -17.86 61.08 5.39
C SER A 331 -17.17 60.96 6.76
N ARG A 332 -16.09 60.18 6.76
CA ARG A 332 -14.77 60.35 7.43
C ARG A 332 -14.71 60.54 8.95
N THR A 333 -14.08 59.55 9.60
CA THR A 333 -12.91 59.75 10.48
C THR A 333 -12.07 58.47 10.54
N GLN A 334 -10.97 58.47 9.78
CA GLN A 334 -9.71 57.78 10.11
C GLN A 334 -8.75 58.93 10.47
N PRO A 335 -7.92 58.83 11.52
CA PRO A 335 -6.74 57.97 11.40
C PRO A 335 -6.30 57.30 12.72
N TYR A 336 -6.02 56.00 12.67
CA TYR A 336 -4.88 55.48 13.41
C TYR A 336 -4.02 54.65 12.47
N THR A 337 -2.85 55.21 12.16
CA THR A 337 -1.77 54.58 11.41
C THR A 337 -1.34 53.34 12.18
N LYS A 338 -1.72 52.16 11.71
CA LYS A 338 -1.07 50.92 12.14
C LYS A 338 0.41 51.05 11.74
N PRO A 339 1.36 50.90 12.68
CA PRO A 339 2.75 50.81 12.28
C PRO A 339 2.86 49.64 11.30
N HIS A 340 3.38 49.91 10.11
CA HIS A 340 3.90 48.87 9.25
C HIS A 340 5.02 48.17 10.00
N SER A 341 4.68 47.15 10.78
CA SER A 341 5.64 46.09 11.06
C SER A 341 6.01 45.52 9.70
N ASN A 342 7.27 45.59 9.34
CA ASN A 342 7.86 44.92 8.18
C ASN A 342 7.70 43.40 8.29
N THR A 343 6.49 42.88 8.12
CA THR A 343 6.19 41.45 7.95
C THR A 343 6.33 41.01 6.49
N ALA A 344 7.10 41.76 5.69
CA ALA A 344 7.45 41.42 4.32
C ALA A 344 8.59 40.38 4.22
N GLN A 345 9.20 39.97 5.33
CA GLN A 345 10.39 39.08 5.34
C GLN A 345 10.11 37.58 5.49
N LEU A 346 8.86 37.10 5.50
CA LEU A 346 8.57 35.67 5.76
C LEU A 346 7.70 34.95 4.71
N ASN A 347 7.26 35.63 3.64
CA ASN A 347 6.58 34.97 2.52
C ASN A 347 7.57 34.76 1.38
N HIS A 348 8.41 33.74 1.52
CA HIS A 348 9.24 33.25 0.42
C HIS A 348 8.35 32.83 -0.76
N ASP A 349 8.74 33.20 -1.99
CA ASP A 349 8.01 32.79 -3.20
C ASP A 349 8.13 31.26 -3.37
N LYS A 350 6.99 30.55 -3.29
CA LYS A 350 6.96 29.09 -3.40
C LYS A 350 7.33 28.56 -4.78
N PHE A 351 7.42 29.44 -5.78
CA PHE A 351 7.85 29.11 -7.15
C PHE A 351 9.33 29.41 -7.41
N SER A 352 10.07 29.86 -6.38
CA SER A 352 11.54 29.90 -6.38
C SER A 352 12.09 28.88 -5.39
N GLU A 353 13.30 28.37 -5.62
CA GLU A 353 13.94 27.45 -4.68
C GLU A 353 14.72 28.21 -3.58
N LEU A 354 14.69 27.70 -2.34
CA LEU A 354 15.43 28.27 -1.21
C LEU A 354 16.87 27.76 -1.20
N ILE A 355 17.80 28.55 -1.74
CA ILE A 355 19.24 28.24 -1.68
C ILE A 355 19.86 28.91 -0.44
N VAL A 356 20.09 28.13 0.61
CA VAL A 356 20.83 28.54 1.80
C VAL A 356 21.92 27.49 2.13
N PRO A 357 22.92 27.79 2.99
CA PRO A 357 24.09 26.91 3.17
C PRO A 357 23.78 25.46 3.59
N HIS A 358 22.68 25.23 4.30
CA HIS A 358 22.21 23.91 4.72
C HIS A 358 21.14 23.30 3.81
N SER A 359 20.79 23.94 2.69
CA SER A 359 19.96 23.32 1.65
C SER A 359 20.80 22.31 0.86
N PRO A 360 20.30 21.09 0.62
CA PRO A 360 20.96 20.17 -0.29
C PRO A 360 21.05 20.77 -1.71
N PRO A 361 22.01 20.37 -2.55
CA PRO A 361 22.08 20.84 -3.93
C PRO A 361 20.91 20.36 -4.80
N VAL A 362 20.52 21.18 -5.77
CA VAL A 362 19.52 20.86 -6.80
C VAL A 362 20.02 21.28 -8.19
N PRO A 363 19.78 20.49 -9.26
CA PRO A 363 20.14 20.91 -10.61
C PRO A 363 19.37 22.14 -11.11
N GLN A 364 20.05 23.00 -11.88
CA GLN A 364 19.50 24.26 -12.35
C GLN A 364 18.22 24.13 -13.20
N PHE A 365 18.09 23.07 -14.00
CA PHE A 365 16.91 22.88 -14.86
C PHE A 365 15.63 22.64 -14.05
N TRP A 366 15.72 22.03 -12.86
CA TRP A 366 14.58 21.89 -11.94
C TRP A 366 14.13 23.24 -11.39
N ILE A 367 15.08 24.11 -11.01
CA ILE A 367 14.80 25.47 -10.55
C ILE A 367 14.11 26.27 -11.68
N THR A 368 14.65 26.20 -12.90
CA THR A 368 14.10 26.89 -14.06
C THR A 368 12.69 26.39 -14.38
N ALA A 369 12.45 25.08 -14.32
CA ALA A 369 11.14 24.49 -14.54
C ALA A 369 10.11 24.91 -13.47
N LEU A 370 10.50 24.96 -12.20
CA LEU A 370 9.66 25.43 -11.09
C LEU A 370 9.24 26.89 -11.28
N ALA A 371 10.19 27.75 -11.66
CA ALA A 371 9.93 29.16 -11.92
C ALA A 371 9.07 29.40 -13.17
N ALA A 372 9.15 28.51 -14.16
CA ALA A 372 8.44 28.60 -15.43
C ALA A 372 6.99 28.07 -15.41
N ILE A 373 6.47 27.63 -14.25
CA ILE A 373 5.10 27.13 -14.13
C ILE A 373 4.10 28.22 -14.55
N ASP A 374 3.24 27.89 -15.51
CA ASP A 374 2.09 28.70 -15.89
C ASP A 374 1.02 28.61 -14.80
N ARG A 375 0.92 29.70 -14.04
CA ARG A 375 0.04 29.83 -12.87
C ARG A 375 -1.44 29.94 -13.27
N GLN A 376 -1.74 30.23 -14.53
CA GLN A 376 -3.12 30.40 -15.03
C GLN A 376 -3.81 29.06 -15.29
N LYS A 377 -3.07 27.99 -15.56
CA LYS A 377 -3.58 26.64 -15.87
C LYS A 377 -4.06 25.84 -14.65
N LYS A 378 -4.57 26.51 -13.61
CA LYS A 378 -5.00 25.84 -12.38
C LYS A 378 -6.40 25.22 -12.54
N ARG A 379 -6.60 24.01 -12.02
CA ARG A 379 -7.94 23.40 -11.93
C ARG A 379 -8.93 24.24 -11.11
N PRO A 380 -10.23 24.20 -11.43
CA PRO A 380 -11.27 24.74 -10.55
C PRO A 380 -11.16 24.17 -9.13
N LYS A 381 -11.34 25.01 -8.11
CA LYS A 381 -11.15 24.63 -6.69
C LYS A 381 -12.04 23.46 -6.23
N GLN A 382 -13.17 23.22 -6.88
CA GLN A 382 -14.08 22.14 -6.54
C GLN A 382 -13.53 20.76 -6.93
N ASP A 383 -12.61 20.72 -7.90
CA ASP A 383 -12.03 19.48 -8.46
C ASP A 383 -10.56 19.27 -8.07
N THR A 384 -9.98 20.18 -7.28
CA THR A 384 -8.59 20.07 -6.81
C THR A 384 -8.51 19.12 -5.62
N PRO A 385 -7.67 18.07 -5.68
CA PRO A 385 -7.34 17.25 -4.52
C PRO A 385 -6.74 18.10 -3.38
N ASN A 386 -6.57 17.48 -2.21
CA ASN A 386 -5.89 18.14 -1.09
C ASN A 386 -4.50 18.63 -1.55
N ALA A 387 -4.21 19.91 -1.34
CA ALA A 387 -2.96 20.56 -1.74
C ALA A 387 -1.91 20.64 -0.62
N GLY A 388 -2.09 19.88 0.47
CA GLY A 388 -1.15 19.78 1.58
C GLY A 388 0.17 19.10 1.20
N TYR A 389 0.98 18.80 2.22
CA TYR A 389 2.25 18.08 2.09
C TYR A 389 2.21 16.78 2.87
N VAL A 390 2.70 15.70 2.26
CA VAL A 390 2.75 14.36 2.87
C VAL A 390 3.75 14.31 4.02
N PHE A 391 4.84 15.04 3.90
CA PHE A 391 5.83 15.33 4.94
C PHE A 391 5.96 16.85 5.11
N PRO A 392 6.66 17.38 6.12
CA PRO A 392 6.82 18.83 6.25
C PRO A 392 7.39 19.44 4.96
N ASP A 393 6.96 20.66 4.62
CA ASP A 393 7.57 21.44 3.55
C ASP A 393 9.03 21.77 3.95
N PRO A 394 10.07 21.29 3.23
CA PRO A 394 11.45 21.55 3.61
C PRO A 394 11.76 23.04 3.78
N GLY A 395 11.16 23.91 2.96
CA GLY A 395 11.34 25.35 3.03
C GLY A 395 10.93 25.94 4.38
N MET A 396 9.95 25.33 5.05
CA MET A 396 9.49 25.78 6.37
C MET A 396 10.50 25.50 7.49
N ILE A 397 11.37 24.50 7.31
CA ILE A 397 12.44 24.13 8.24
C ILE A 397 13.69 24.93 7.90
N VAL A 398 14.02 24.99 6.60
CA VAL A 398 15.19 25.68 6.06
C VAL A 398 15.18 27.17 6.39
N ALA A 399 14.03 27.84 6.20
CA ALA A 399 13.86 29.27 6.44
C ALA A 399 13.58 29.64 7.92
N ALA A 400 13.46 28.65 8.81
CA ALA A 400 13.18 28.91 10.22
C ALA A 400 14.43 29.45 10.96
N PRO A 401 14.25 30.33 11.98
CA PRO A 401 15.32 30.70 12.90
C PRO A 401 15.95 29.46 13.56
N GLU A 402 17.23 29.52 13.93
CA GLU A 402 18.01 28.36 14.41
C GLU A 402 17.30 27.58 15.54
N GLU A 403 16.87 28.25 16.60
CA GLU A 403 16.17 27.60 17.74
C GLU A 403 14.85 26.92 17.32
N LYS A 404 14.16 27.47 16.32
CA LYS A 404 12.92 26.91 15.81
C LYS A 404 13.20 25.73 14.87
N ARG A 405 14.24 25.84 14.05
CA ARG A 405 14.69 24.79 13.15
C ARG A 405 15.13 23.54 13.93
N GLU A 406 15.88 23.72 15.01
CA GLU A 406 16.29 22.61 15.89
C GLU A 406 15.09 21.88 16.49
N ARG A 407 14.09 22.63 16.97
CA ARG A 407 12.84 22.03 17.47
C ARG A 407 12.12 21.23 16.40
N TYR A 408 12.00 21.78 15.20
CA TYR A 408 11.36 21.09 14.09
C TYR A 408 12.08 19.80 13.69
N LEU A 409 13.42 19.84 13.63
CA LEU A 409 14.24 18.67 13.32
C LEU A 409 14.14 17.61 14.41
N HIS A 410 14.17 18.01 15.68
CA HIS A 410 14.01 17.08 16.80
C HIS A 410 12.64 16.40 16.77
N ALA A 411 11.57 17.17 16.61
CA ALA A 411 10.21 16.64 16.50
C ALA A 411 10.04 15.74 15.26
N TRP A 412 10.65 16.10 14.12
CA TRP A 412 10.68 15.26 12.93
C TRP A 412 11.34 13.92 13.24
N LEU A 413 12.56 13.94 13.79
CA LEU A 413 13.31 12.72 14.11
C LEU A 413 12.56 11.84 15.10
N ASP A 414 11.98 12.43 16.14
CA ASP A 414 11.23 11.70 17.15
C ASP A 414 9.93 11.07 16.61
N LEU A 415 9.32 11.65 15.57
CA LEU A 415 8.08 11.15 14.96
C LEU A 415 8.27 10.46 13.60
N ARG A 416 9.49 10.44 13.06
CA ARG A 416 9.84 10.08 11.68
C ARG A 416 9.17 8.80 11.20
N GLU A 417 9.36 7.69 11.89
CA GLU A 417 8.83 6.37 11.51
C GLU A 417 7.30 6.32 11.60
N VAL A 418 6.70 7.06 12.54
CA VAL A 418 5.25 7.18 12.66
C VAL A 418 4.68 7.97 11.48
N LEU A 419 5.35 9.07 11.12
CA LEU A 419 4.99 9.92 9.98
C LEU A 419 5.21 9.23 8.63
N GLN A 420 6.20 8.34 8.54
CA GLN A 420 6.39 7.46 7.38
C GLN A 420 5.29 6.39 7.32
N PHE A 421 5.05 5.65 8.41
CA PHE A 421 4.01 4.62 8.47
C PHE A 421 2.62 5.17 8.15
N ARG A 422 2.35 6.42 8.51
CA ARG A 422 1.13 7.13 8.17
C ARG A 422 0.75 7.01 6.69
N VAL A 423 1.73 7.04 5.77
CA VAL A 423 1.48 6.92 4.33
C VAL A 423 0.90 5.55 3.96
N MET A 424 1.09 4.54 4.82
CA MET A 424 0.58 3.18 4.65
C MET A 424 -0.75 2.93 5.38
N MET A 425 -1.26 3.90 6.17
CA MET A 425 -2.49 3.70 6.94
C MET A 425 -3.73 3.52 6.06
N ARG A 426 -4.55 2.52 6.41
CA ARG A 426 -5.82 2.19 5.76
C ARG A 426 -6.88 1.80 6.81
N PRO A 427 -8.14 2.27 6.68
CA PRO A 427 -8.62 3.26 5.71
C PRO A 427 -7.96 4.64 5.92
N ALA A 428 -8.09 5.52 4.92
CA ALA A 428 -7.57 6.88 5.07
C ALA A 428 -8.24 7.57 6.27
N CYS A 429 -7.49 8.38 7.01
CA CYS A 429 -7.98 9.14 8.16
C CYS A 429 -7.34 10.54 8.17
N LEU A 430 -7.78 11.39 9.09
CA LEU A 430 -7.20 12.73 9.28
C LEU A 430 -5.69 12.71 9.52
N ALA A 431 -5.18 11.66 10.18
CA ALA A 431 -3.75 11.51 10.29
C ALA A 431 -3.14 11.22 8.93
N SER A 432 -3.67 10.29 8.13
CA SER A 432 -3.06 9.74 6.90
C SER A 432 -3.05 10.64 5.67
N VAL A 433 -3.76 11.77 5.69
CA VAL A 433 -3.82 12.71 4.58
C VAL A 433 -2.70 13.76 4.66
N ALA A 434 -2.40 14.39 3.53
CA ALA A 434 -1.46 15.48 3.41
C ALA A 434 -1.93 16.67 4.24
N TRP A 435 -1.00 17.33 4.91
CA TRP A 435 -1.30 18.40 5.86
C TRP A 435 -0.89 19.77 5.34
N THR A 436 -1.60 20.79 5.79
CA THR A 436 -1.25 22.18 5.48
C THR A 436 0.03 22.58 6.21
N PRO A 437 0.76 23.61 5.72
CA PRO A 437 1.91 24.16 6.45
C PRO A 437 1.57 24.57 7.88
N SER A 438 0.34 25.04 8.16
CA SER A 438 -0.06 25.43 9.52
C SER A 438 -0.17 24.21 10.45
N GLN A 439 -0.77 23.12 9.99
CA GLN A 439 -0.84 21.85 10.73
C GLN A 439 0.57 21.30 11.01
N TRP A 440 1.48 21.38 10.03
CA TRP A 440 2.88 20.99 10.22
C TRP A 440 3.62 21.86 11.24
N ARG A 441 3.46 23.18 11.19
CA ARG A 441 4.04 24.08 12.20
C ARG A 441 3.51 23.79 13.60
N LEU A 442 2.23 23.44 13.70
CA LEU A 442 1.63 23.06 14.98
C LEU A 442 2.27 21.77 15.49
N LEU A 443 2.30 20.70 14.70
CA LEU A 443 2.90 19.43 15.14
C LEU A 443 4.37 19.60 15.55
N LEU A 444 5.17 20.22 14.68
CA LEU A 444 6.62 20.34 14.89
C LEU A 444 6.99 21.40 15.94
N GLY A 445 6.09 22.36 16.21
CA GLY A 445 6.33 23.48 17.11
C GLY A 445 5.78 23.33 18.52
N VAL A 446 4.97 22.29 18.80
CA VAL A 446 4.36 22.09 20.12
C VAL A 446 5.41 21.66 21.15
N ASN A 447 5.65 22.55 22.13
CA ASN A 447 6.26 22.22 23.40
C ASN A 447 5.19 21.64 24.33
N ASP A 448 5.00 20.33 24.26
CA ASP A 448 4.49 19.47 25.34
C ASP A 448 3.15 19.75 26.07
N THR A 449 2.29 20.68 25.64
CA THR A 449 1.17 21.13 26.51
C THR A 449 -0.27 20.82 26.08
N HIS A 450 -0.55 20.24 24.90
CA HIS A 450 -1.92 19.77 24.61
C HIS A 450 -1.98 18.53 23.71
N PRO A 451 -2.45 17.37 24.21
CA PRO A 451 -2.73 16.22 23.38
C PRO A 451 -4.21 16.25 22.95
N SER A 452 -4.50 16.77 21.76
CA SER A 452 -5.66 16.26 21.04
C SER A 452 -5.30 14.84 20.61
N LYS A 453 -5.77 13.82 21.35
CA LYS A 453 -5.58 12.40 20.99
C LYS A 453 -6.08 12.20 19.56
N PRO A 454 -5.22 11.93 18.55
CA PRO A 454 -5.75 11.46 17.29
C PRO A 454 -6.20 10.01 17.52
N GLU A 455 -7.51 9.80 17.66
CA GLU A 455 -8.13 8.47 17.87
C GLU A 455 -7.61 7.43 16.86
N CYS A 456 -7.30 7.86 15.64
CA CYS A 456 -6.73 7.03 14.58
C CYS A 456 -5.34 6.42 14.88
N LEU A 457 -4.47 7.08 15.66
CA LEU A 457 -3.18 6.47 16.04
C LEU A 457 -3.37 5.40 17.13
N SER A 458 -4.31 5.64 18.04
CA SER A 458 -4.64 4.68 19.11
C SER A 458 -5.21 3.37 18.57
N PHE A 459 -5.92 3.41 17.43
CA PHE A 459 -6.40 2.24 16.69
C PHE A 459 -5.25 1.29 16.29
N TYR A 460 -4.11 1.85 15.89
CA TYR A 460 -2.90 1.09 15.57
C TYR A 460 -2.07 0.72 16.81
N GLY A 461 -2.55 1.01 18.02
CA GLY A 461 -1.80 0.76 19.26
C GLY A 461 -0.65 1.74 19.49
N ILE A 462 -0.55 2.80 18.68
CA ILE A 462 0.48 3.82 18.80
C ILE A 462 0.12 4.75 19.96
N ARG A 463 1.03 4.91 20.93
CA ARG A 463 0.80 5.72 22.14
C ARG A 463 2.02 6.54 22.49
N ARG A 464 1.81 7.69 23.13
CA ARG A 464 2.91 8.50 23.68
C ARG A 464 3.44 7.84 24.94
N ARG A 465 4.76 7.71 25.06
CA ARG A 465 5.43 7.22 26.27
C ARG A 465 5.42 8.31 27.35
N SER A 466 5.13 7.93 28.59
CA SER A 466 5.06 8.85 29.72
C SER A 466 6.44 9.28 30.25
N ASP A 467 7.48 8.49 29.97
CA ASP A 467 8.86 8.64 30.45
C ASP A 467 9.85 9.13 29.37
N ALA A 468 9.43 9.15 28.11
CA ALA A 468 10.34 9.40 26.99
C ALA A 468 10.87 10.84 26.88
N SER A 469 10.28 11.79 27.61
CA SER A 469 10.77 13.18 27.66
C SER A 469 12.18 13.30 28.24
N VAL A 470 12.68 12.28 28.97
CA VAL A 470 14.00 12.31 29.61
C VAL A 470 15.11 11.79 28.68
N VAL A 471 14.84 10.75 27.88
CA VAL A 471 15.87 10.09 27.04
C VAL A 471 16.09 10.81 25.71
N THR A 472 15.04 11.33 25.09
CA THR A 472 15.12 12.06 23.80
C THR A 472 15.65 13.49 23.95
N LYS A 473 15.76 14.01 25.19
CA LYS A 473 16.19 15.38 25.48
C LYS A 473 17.66 15.63 25.17
N TYR A 474 18.50 14.60 25.28
CA TYR A 474 19.95 14.75 25.17
C TYR A 474 20.56 14.04 23.96
N HIS A 475 19.84 13.08 23.38
CA HIS A 475 20.32 12.29 22.26
C HIS A 475 19.22 12.06 21.23
N PHE A 476 19.61 11.89 19.97
CA PHE A 476 18.76 11.38 18.89
C PHE A 476 19.43 10.20 18.21
N GLU A 477 18.64 9.39 17.52
CA GLU A 477 19.15 8.30 16.69
C GLU A 477 19.09 8.75 15.22
N TRP A 478 20.20 8.60 14.49
CA TRP A 478 20.28 8.91 13.07
C TRP A 478 21.23 7.94 12.38
N GLN A 479 20.79 7.32 11.29
CA GLN A 479 21.53 6.28 10.57
C GLN A 479 22.01 5.13 11.48
N GLY A 480 21.15 4.69 12.42
CA GLY A 480 21.47 3.62 13.37
C GLY A 480 22.51 3.98 14.44
N ARG A 481 22.86 5.26 14.57
CA ARG A 481 23.81 5.76 15.59
C ARG A 481 23.11 6.70 16.55
N LYS A 482 23.33 6.50 17.85
CA LYS A 482 22.90 7.42 18.90
C LYS A 482 23.89 8.59 18.97
N ARG A 483 23.38 9.83 18.86
CA ARG A 483 24.17 11.06 18.78
C ARG A 483 23.69 12.09 19.81
N PRO A 484 24.57 12.92 20.39
CA PRO A 484 24.17 14.04 21.24
C PRO A 484 23.32 15.05 20.47
N ILE A 485 22.33 15.68 21.10
CA ILE A 485 21.43 16.64 20.44
C ILE A 485 22.16 17.83 19.79
N GLY A 486 23.30 18.25 20.36
CA GLY A 486 24.14 19.32 19.80
C GLY A 486 24.71 19.00 18.41
N ASP A 487 24.83 17.71 18.05
CA ASP A 487 25.30 17.28 16.74
C ASP A 487 24.34 17.69 15.61
N MET A 488 23.06 17.94 15.93
CA MET A 488 22.04 18.34 14.95
C MET A 488 22.36 19.69 14.28
N LYS A 489 23.21 20.52 14.90
CA LYS A 489 23.70 21.78 14.32
C LYS A 489 24.77 21.57 13.24
N ARG A 490 25.35 20.37 13.12
CA ARG A 490 26.37 20.09 12.11
C ARG A 490 25.75 20.20 10.72
N PRO A 491 26.31 21.02 9.81
CA PRO A 491 25.74 21.25 8.48
C PRO A 491 25.43 19.97 7.70
N GLN A 492 26.28 18.96 7.83
CA GLN A 492 26.14 17.68 7.13
C GLN A 492 24.91 16.89 7.61
N ILE A 493 24.72 16.78 8.94
CA ILE A 493 23.54 16.11 9.51
C ILE A 493 22.26 16.87 9.14
N LEU A 494 22.33 18.20 9.18
CA LEU A 494 21.23 19.08 8.82
C LEU A 494 20.82 18.88 7.34
N GLN A 495 21.80 18.84 6.43
CA GLN A 495 21.59 18.56 5.01
C GLN A 495 21.04 17.14 4.78
N GLU A 496 21.54 16.13 5.48
CA GLU A 496 21.03 14.75 5.39
C GLU A 496 19.55 14.67 5.77
N ILE A 497 19.15 15.26 6.91
CA ILE A 497 17.76 15.24 7.38
C ILE A 497 16.86 16.03 6.40
N ILE A 498 17.30 17.20 5.96
CA ILE A 498 16.52 18.01 5.01
C ILE A 498 16.37 17.29 3.67
N TRP A 499 17.44 16.66 3.17
CA TRP A 499 17.41 15.89 1.94
C TRP A 499 16.41 14.74 2.01
N GLU A 500 16.36 14.00 3.12
CA GLU A 500 15.33 12.96 3.33
C GLU A 500 13.92 13.53 3.19
N ILE A 501 13.64 14.70 3.77
CA ILE A 501 12.31 15.31 3.71
C ILE A 501 11.96 15.75 2.28
N TYR A 502 12.93 16.27 1.52
CA TYR A 502 12.77 16.56 0.08
C TYR A 502 12.45 15.27 -0.70
N GLU A 503 13.26 14.24 -0.53
CA GLU A 503 13.14 12.97 -1.26
C GLU A 503 11.82 12.24 -0.95
N LEU A 504 11.42 12.19 0.32
CA LEU A 504 10.15 11.60 0.76
C LEU A 504 8.93 12.33 0.15
N ASN A 505 8.95 13.67 0.14
CA ASN A 505 7.88 14.45 -0.48
C ASN A 505 7.85 14.25 -1.99
N PHE A 506 8.98 14.40 -2.69
CA PHE A 506 9.06 14.25 -4.14
C PHE A 506 8.55 12.87 -4.60
N ARG A 507 9.00 11.80 -3.96
CA ARG A 507 8.54 10.42 -4.24
C ARG A 507 7.03 10.27 -4.04
N SER A 508 6.51 10.77 -2.92
CA SER A 508 5.09 10.68 -2.60
C SER A 508 4.23 11.49 -3.57
N GLU A 509 4.70 12.67 -3.97
CA GLU A 509 4.06 13.56 -4.94
C GLU A 509 4.04 12.95 -6.34
N PHE A 510 5.17 12.44 -6.82
CA PHE A 510 5.26 11.79 -8.13
C PHE A 510 4.36 10.55 -8.20
N HIS A 511 4.36 9.74 -7.15
CA HIS A 511 3.51 8.55 -7.07
C HIS A 511 2.01 8.89 -7.08
N ALA A 512 1.60 9.88 -6.30
CA ALA A 512 0.21 10.31 -6.26
C ALA A 512 -0.25 10.96 -7.57
N LEU A 513 0.62 11.73 -8.21
CA LEU A 513 0.32 12.37 -9.49
C LEU A 513 0.08 11.34 -10.59
N ASP A 514 0.94 10.32 -10.70
CA ASP A 514 0.78 9.22 -11.67
C ASP A 514 -0.58 8.51 -11.48
N ILE A 515 -0.93 8.17 -10.23
CA ILE A 515 -2.22 7.52 -9.90
C ILE A 515 -3.39 8.39 -10.35
N ILE A 516 -3.37 9.70 -10.08
CA ILE A 516 -4.48 10.59 -10.42
C ILE A 516 -4.61 10.76 -11.93
N LEU A 517 -3.49 11.00 -12.64
CA LEU A 517 -3.52 11.28 -14.07
C LEU A 517 -3.94 10.06 -14.89
N ARG A 518 -3.50 8.85 -14.53
CA ARG A 518 -3.93 7.61 -15.21
C ARG A 518 -5.43 7.33 -15.01
N ARG A 519 -5.95 7.52 -13.79
CA ARG A 519 -7.39 7.38 -13.52
C ARG A 519 -8.26 8.34 -14.33
N LEU A 520 -7.77 9.55 -14.54
CA LEU A 520 -8.48 10.54 -15.37
C LEU A 520 -8.57 10.08 -16.83
N GLN A 521 -7.52 9.46 -17.37
CA GLN A 521 -7.50 8.90 -18.73
C GLN A 521 -8.47 7.73 -18.91
N ASP A 522 -8.52 6.82 -17.93
CA ASP A 522 -9.46 5.68 -17.94
C ASP A 522 -10.91 6.17 -18.01
N THR A 523 -11.24 7.18 -17.20
CA THR A 523 -12.60 7.75 -17.11
C THR A 523 -13.03 8.45 -18.41
N SER A 524 -12.11 9.14 -19.11
CA SER A 524 -12.39 9.76 -20.41
C SER A 524 -12.60 8.75 -21.54
N SER A 525 -12.08 7.52 -21.38
CA SER A 525 -12.15 6.48 -22.40
C SER A 525 -13.42 5.61 -22.29
N THR A 526 -14.14 5.65 -21.17
CA THR A 526 -15.29 4.76 -20.89
C THR A 526 -16.67 5.34 -21.26
N ASN A 527 -16.77 6.12 -22.34
CA ASN A 527 -18.06 6.62 -22.85
C ASN A 527 -18.81 5.64 -23.79
N GLN A 528 -18.50 4.36 -23.74
CA GLN A 528 -19.30 3.31 -24.42
C GLN A 528 -19.63 2.19 -23.43
N ASN A 529 -20.92 2.09 -23.09
CA ASN A 529 -21.64 0.94 -22.52
C ASN A 529 -20.79 -0.31 -22.21
N GLN A 530 -19.99 -0.25 -21.14
CA GLN A 530 -19.49 -1.44 -20.46
C GLN A 530 -19.87 -1.31 -19.00
N ASP A 531 -20.65 -2.29 -18.55
CA ASP A 531 -21.10 -2.42 -17.17
C ASP A 531 -19.94 -2.13 -16.21
N VAL A 532 -20.19 -1.20 -15.29
CA VAL A 532 -19.25 -0.75 -14.24
C VAL A 532 -18.78 -1.93 -13.37
N TRP A 533 -19.49 -3.06 -13.41
CA TRP A 533 -19.14 -4.33 -12.77
C TRP A 533 -18.27 -5.27 -13.62
N GLY A 534 -17.96 -4.95 -14.88
CA GLY A 534 -17.05 -5.75 -15.73
C GLY A 534 -15.60 -5.29 -15.70
N SER A 535 -15.35 -3.98 -15.56
CA SER A 535 -14.01 -3.38 -15.63
C SER A 535 -13.10 -3.73 -14.43
N MET A 536 -13.68 -3.87 -13.23
CA MET A 536 -12.94 -4.24 -12.01
C MET A 536 -12.51 -5.73 -11.98
N TYR A 537 -13.10 -6.56 -12.85
CA TYR A 537 -12.92 -8.02 -12.87
C TYR A 537 -12.06 -8.51 -14.02
N GLN A 538 -11.58 -7.61 -14.90
CA GLN A 538 -10.67 -7.98 -15.97
C GLN A 538 -9.23 -8.10 -15.45
N PRO A 539 -8.55 -9.25 -15.64
CA PRO A 539 -7.14 -9.42 -15.30
C PRO A 539 -6.22 -8.36 -15.94
N HIS A 540 -6.64 -7.77 -17.06
CA HIS A 540 -5.88 -6.77 -17.81
C HIS A 540 -5.73 -5.43 -17.07
N THR A 541 -6.79 -4.90 -16.43
CA THR A 541 -6.73 -3.64 -15.66
C THR A 541 -5.91 -3.79 -14.37
N ARG A 542 -6.00 -4.96 -13.71
CA ARG A 542 -5.25 -5.28 -12.48
C ARG A 542 -3.75 -5.42 -12.70
N ASN A 543 -3.34 -6.04 -13.81
CA ASN A 543 -1.93 -6.12 -14.21
C ASN A 543 -1.40 -4.75 -14.62
N HIS A 544 -2.23 -3.94 -15.30
CA HIS A 544 -1.88 -2.59 -15.70
C HIS A 544 -1.51 -1.73 -14.49
N GLU A 545 -2.35 -1.64 -13.45
CA GLU A 545 -2.02 -0.86 -12.24
C GLU A 545 -0.70 -1.28 -11.58
N GLN A 546 -0.44 -2.60 -11.47
CA GLN A 546 0.80 -3.11 -10.88
C GLN A 546 2.02 -2.77 -11.72
N GLU A 547 1.88 -2.84 -13.05
CA GLU A 547 2.92 -2.48 -13.99
C GLU A 547 3.21 -0.97 -13.97
N CYS A 548 2.17 -0.13 -13.90
CA CYS A 548 2.28 1.32 -13.73
C CYS A 548 3.06 1.65 -12.45
N HIS A 549 2.66 1.04 -11.33
CA HIS A 549 3.32 1.22 -10.05
C HIS A 549 4.80 0.78 -10.12
N ALA A 550 5.09 -0.34 -10.78
CA ALA A 550 6.45 -0.82 -10.97
C ALA A 550 7.30 0.13 -11.83
N GLN A 551 6.71 0.77 -12.85
CA GLN A 551 7.37 1.78 -13.69
C GLN A 551 7.75 3.02 -12.88
N VAL A 552 6.83 3.55 -12.08
CA VAL A 552 7.10 4.68 -11.17
C VAL A 552 8.27 4.36 -10.23
N GLN A 553 8.27 3.16 -9.64
CA GLN A 553 9.33 2.74 -8.72
C GLN A 553 10.69 2.59 -9.40
N LYS A 554 10.75 2.32 -10.70
CA LYS A 554 12.03 2.28 -11.45
C LYS A 554 12.68 3.67 -11.59
N CYS A 555 11.92 4.75 -11.42
CA CYS A 555 12.41 6.12 -11.51
C CYS A 555 13.30 6.51 -10.33
N PHE A 556 13.35 5.71 -9.27
CA PHE A 556 14.14 5.97 -8.08
C PHE A 556 15.19 4.90 -7.84
N ALA A 557 16.29 5.28 -7.19
CA ALA A 557 17.35 4.34 -6.82
C ALA A 557 16.84 3.28 -5.86
N ARG A 558 17.26 2.02 -6.08
CA ARG A 558 16.80 0.83 -5.37
C ARG A 558 17.93 -0.16 -5.15
N SER A 559 17.88 -0.85 -4.02
CA SER A 559 18.75 -2.01 -3.76
C SER A 559 18.23 -3.23 -4.52
N PRO A 560 19.10 -4.03 -5.17
CA PRO A 560 18.73 -5.32 -5.76
C PRO A 560 18.13 -6.31 -4.76
N GLN A 561 18.47 -6.15 -3.47
CA GLN A 561 18.02 -7.02 -2.38
C GLN A 561 16.63 -6.64 -1.85
N ASN A 562 16.03 -5.55 -2.34
CA ASN A 562 14.80 -5.02 -1.80
C ASN A 562 13.75 -4.75 -2.88
N THR A 563 12.62 -5.43 -2.69
CA THR A 563 11.51 -5.55 -3.60
C THR A 563 10.28 -4.77 -3.14
N SER A 564 10.34 -4.10 -1.97
CA SER A 564 9.29 -3.18 -1.53
C SER A 564 9.01 -2.14 -2.61
N GLN A 565 7.75 -1.74 -2.73
CA GLN A 565 7.32 -0.71 -3.67
C GLN A 565 6.91 0.58 -2.96
N SER A 566 7.43 0.84 -1.78
CA SER A 566 6.93 1.94 -0.96
C SER A 566 7.56 3.28 -1.35
N PRO A 567 6.77 4.38 -1.53
CA PRO A 567 7.33 5.70 -1.80
C PRO A 567 8.13 6.27 -0.63
N ILE A 568 8.01 5.71 0.58
CA ILE A 568 8.76 6.15 1.77
C ILE A 568 10.12 5.47 1.92
N GLU A 569 10.50 4.58 0.99
CA GLU A 569 11.72 3.81 1.10
C GLU A 569 12.91 4.47 0.40
N ILE A 570 13.84 5.02 1.18
CA ILE A 570 15.04 5.70 0.70
C ILE A 570 16.28 4.84 0.95
N TYR A 571 17.19 4.81 -0.03
CA TYR A 571 18.45 4.08 0.03
C TYR A 571 19.61 5.06 0.10
N TRP A 572 20.14 5.25 1.30
CA TRP A 572 21.17 6.25 1.57
C TRP A 572 22.45 6.04 0.76
N GLN A 573 22.80 4.80 0.39
CA GLN A 573 23.95 4.53 -0.47
C GLN A 573 23.83 5.13 -1.88
N PHE A 574 22.63 5.53 -2.30
CA PHE A 574 22.34 6.11 -3.61
C PHE A 574 21.88 7.57 -3.51
N CYS A 575 22.18 8.27 -2.40
CA CYS A 575 21.73 9.64 -2.16
C CYS A 575 22.28 10.69 -3.15
N SER A 576 23.35 10.35 -3.88
CA SER A 576 23.95 11.15 -4.94
C SER A 576 23.48 10.76 -6.35
N GLU A 577 22.68 9.70 -6.47
CA GLU A 577 22.10 9.22 -7.74
C GLU A 577 20.68 9.76 -7.96
N GLY A 578 20.09 9.46 -9.12
CA GLY A 578 18.73 9.83 -9.45
C GLY A 578 18.62 11.05 -10.37
N VAL A 579 17.40 11.57 -10.50
CA VAL A 579 17.08 12.74 -11.35
C VAL A 579 17.68 14.06 -10.84
N ALA A 580 18.27 14.07 -9.66
CA ALA A 580 18.99 15.21 -9.08
C ALA A 580 20.52 15.07 -9.15
N ALA A 581 21.06 13.96 -9.68
CA ALA A 581 22.50 13.68 -9.68
C ALA A 581 23.35 14.79 -10.31
N ALA A 582 24.64 14.84 -9.96
CA ALA A 582 25.49 15.99 -10.26
C ALA A 582 25.73 16.26 -11.75
N THR A 583 25.95 15.19 -12.53
CA THR A 583 26.27 15.29 -13.95
C THR A 583 25.11 14.82 -14.80
N THR A 584 25.01 15.33 -16.02
CA THR A 584 23.99 14.93 -17.01
C THR A 584 24.06 13.42 -17.29
N ALA A 585 25.27 12.87 -17.43
CA ALA A 585 25.48 11.43 -17.63
C ALA A 585 24.91 10.59 -16.47
N SER A 586 25.11 11.00 -15.21
CA SER A 586 24.57 10.28 -14.05
C SER A 586 23.05 10.40 -13.93
N ARG A 587 22.45 11.50 -14.42
CA ARG A 587 20.98 11.71 -14.42
C ARG A 587 20.28 10.97 -15.55
N ALA A 588 20.91 10.83 -16.72
CA ALA A 588 20.28 10.35 -17.95
C ALA A 588 19.49 9.04 -17.80
N PRO A 589 19.98 7.98 -17.12
CA PRO A 589 19.20 6.75 -16.93
C PRO A 589 17.89 6.98 -16.18
N TRP A 590 17.88 7.91 -15.22
CA TRP A 590 16.72 8.21 -14.37
C TRP A 590 15.72 9.11 -15.10
N ILE A 591 16.22 10.09 -15.85
CA ILE A 591 15.41 10.96 -16.70
C ILE A 591 14.67 10.15 -17.77
N LEU A 592 15.32 9.15 -18.38
CA LEU A 592 14.67 8.25 -19.35
C LEU A 592 13.60 7.36 -18.71
N ARG A 593 13.82 6.89 -17.48
CA ARG A 593 12.78 6.14 -16.74
C ARG A 593 11.59 7.04 -16.40
N MET A 594 11.85 8.27 -15.97
CA MET A 594 10.81 9.26 -15.69
C MET A 594 10.05 9.65 -16.98
N LYS A 595 10.74 9.79 -18.13
CA LYS A 595 10.14 9.97 -19.47
C LYS A 595 9.13 8.86 -19.76
N GLY A 596 9.50 7.60 -19.54
CA GLY A 596 8.62 6.45 -19.78
C GLY A 596 7.32 6.46 -18.96
N VAL A 597 7.32 7.13 -17.81
CA VAL A 597 6.09 7.37 -17.02
C VAL A 597 5.34 8.59 -17.56
N LEU A 598 6.04 9.72 -17.76
CA LEU A 598 5.47 11.00 -18.16
C LEU A 598 4.80 10.95 -19.54
N VAL A 599 5.34 10.18 -20.49
CA VAL A 599 4.76 10.06 -21.83
C VAL A 599 3.33 9.51 -21.79
N GLN A 600 3.02 8.71 -20.77
CA GLN A 600 1.69 8.14 -20.55
C GLN A 600 0.70 9.15 -19.95
N TRP A 601 1.15 10.31 -19.49
CA TRP A 601 0.28 11.31 -18.86
C TRP A 601 -0.39 12.20 -19.91
N PRO A 602 -1.62 12.69 -19.65
CA PRO A 602 -2.34 13.51 -20.61
C PRO A 602 -1.62 14.85 -20.86
N GLY A 603 -1.49 15.23 -22.12
CA GLY A 603 -0.85 16.48 -22.52
C GLY A 603 0.67 16.40 -22.71
N SER A 604 1.25 15.20 -22.62
CA SER A 604 2.68 14.98 -22.85
C SER A 604 3.09 15.36 -24.29
N GLU A 605 2.18 15.23 -25.26
CA GLU A 605 2.32 15.66 -26.66
C GLU A 605 2.73 17.13 -26.85
N GLN A 606 2.52 18.00 -25.85
CA GLN A 606 3.02 19.39 -25.88
C GLN A 606 4.55 19.49 -25.77
N TYR A 607 5.22 18.39 -25.41
CA TYR A 607 6.66 18.30 -25.19
C TYR A 607 7.26 17.23 -26.12
N PRO A 608 7.62 17.59 -27.38
CA PRO A 608 8.10 16.62 -28.37
C PRO A 608 9.30 15.79 -27.92
N ALA A 609 10.17 16.34 -27.07
CA ALA A 609 11.33 15.63 -26.53
C ALA A 609 10.95 14.37 -25.72
N LEU A 610 9.75 14.29 -25.14
CA LEU A 610 9.28 13.11 -24.41
C LEU A 610 8.96 11.92 -25.31
N HIS A 611 8.65 12.17 -26.59
CA HIS A 611 8.13 11.19 -27.55
C HIS A 611 9.20 10.62 -28.50
N THR A 612 10.47 10.68 -28.10
CA THR A 612 11.57 10.00 -28.81
C THR A 612 11.52 8.49 -28.61
N ASP A 613 11.75 7.70 -29.66
CA ASP A 613 11.87 6.22 -29.60
C ASP A 613 13.17 5.73 -28.94
N ARG A 614 14.04 6.67 -28.56
CA ARG A 614 15.30 6.40 -27.86
C ARG A 614 15.08 6.22 -26.35
N ASP A 615 15.62 5.14 -25.81
CA ASP A 615 15.37 4.67 -24.44
C ASP A 615 16.66 4.36 -23.66
N ALA A 616 17.83 4.49 -24.29
CA ALA A 616 19.13 4.26 -23.67
C ALA A 616 19.99 5.54 -23.70
N PRO A 617 20.72 5.88 -22.61
CA PRO A 617 21.51 7.11 -22.55
C PRO A 617 22.52 7.26 -23.70
N GLU A 618 23.10 6.16 -24.16
CA GLU A 618 24.13 6.12 -25.21
C GLU A 618 23.60 6.53 -26.59
N GLN A 619 22.27 6.58 -26.76
CA GLN A 619 21.61 7.00 -28.00
C GLN A 619 21.45 8.52 -28.10
N PHE A 620 21.86 9.28 -27.07
CA PHE A 620 21.70 10.72 -27.01
C PHE A 620 23.06 11.43 -26.97
N GLN A 621 23.13 12.55 -27.67
CA GLN A 621 24.17 13.54 -27.44
C GLN A 621 23.87 14.33 -26.16
N GLU A 622 24.90 14.88 -25.52
CA GLU A 622 24.74 15.63 -24.26
C GLU A 622 23.74 16.79 -24.38
N GLN A 623 23.74 17.52 -25.50
CA GLN A 623 22.80 18.62 -25.74
C GLN A 623 21.35 18.11 -25.83
N GLU A 624 21.13 16.92 -26.40
CA GLU A 624 19.79 16.32 -26.49
C GLU A 624 19.31 15.86 -25.11
N LEU A 625 20.21 15.35 -24.27
CA LEU A 625 19.89 15.02 -22.87
C LEU A 625 19.48 16.25 -22.07
N VAL A 626 20.17 17.39 -22.27
CA VAL A 626 19.79 18.66 -21.61
C VAL A 626 18.39 19.13 -22.03
N VAL A 627 18.04 19.00 -23.32
CA VAL A 627 16.69 19.30 -23.81
C VAL A 627 15.65 18.36 -23.21
N LEU A 628 15.97 17.07 -23.09
CA LEU A 628 15.08 16.09 -22.47
C LEU A 628 14.89 16.36 -20.96
N GLU A 629 15.96 16.73 -20.24
CA GLU A 629 15.91 17.11 -18.82
C GLU A 629 14.96 18.28 -18.59
N ASP A 630 15.08 19.35 -19.38
CA ASP A 630 14.20 20.52 -19.30
C ASP A 630 12.74 20.15 -19.61
N ALA A 631 12.49 19.34 -20.64
CA ALA A 631 11.14 18.88 -21.00
C ALA A 631 10.50 18.05 -19.88
N VAL A 632 11.24 17.07 -19.33
CA VAL A 632 10.80 16.24 -18.21
C VAL A 632 10.45 17.09 -16.99
N ALA A 633 11.33 18.01 -16.61
CA ALA A 633 11.12 18.85 -15.43
C ALA A 633 9.94 19.80 -15.60
N ARG A 634 9.85 20.49 -16.74
CA ARG A 634 8.74 21.42 -17.02
C ARG A 634 7.40 20.71 -17.06
N PHE A 635 7.32 19.58 -17.75
CA PHE A 635 6.07 18.85 -17.85
C PHE A 635 5.61 18.29 -16.50
N TYR A 636 6.52 17.74 -15.70
CA TYR A 636 6.21 17.31 -14.33
C TYR A 636 5.71 18.48 -13.48
N CYS A 637 6.47 19.57 -13.41
CA CYS A 637 6.14 20.74 -12.59
C CYS A 637 4.78 21.35 -12.97
N GLN A 638 4.53 21.51 -14.26
CA GLN A 638 3.26 22.02 -14.76
C GLN A 638 2.11 21.06 -14.47
N SER A 639 2.29 19.75 -14.68
CA SER A 639 1.26 18.74 -14.44
C SER A 639 0.87 18.69 -12.97
N PHE A 640 1.86 18.71 -12.06
CA PHE A 640 1.62 18.75 -10.63
C PHE A 640 0.84 20.01 -10.22
N TYR A 641 1.26 21.18 -10.68
CA TYR A 641 0.56 22.44 -10.38
C TYR A 641 -0.87 22.44 -10.93
N THR A 642 -1.08 21.91 -12.13
CA THR A 642 -2.40 21.82 -12.77
C THR A 642 -3.37 20.94 -11.95
N VAL A 643 -2.87 19.83 -11.40
CA VAL A 643 -3.66 18.89 -10.58
C VAL A 643 -3.89 19.41 -9.16
N PHE A 644 -2.82 19.76 -8.43
CA PHE A 644 -2.87 20.06 -7.00
C PHE A 644 -2.98 21.55 -6.68
N GLY A 645 -2.72 22.44 -7.64
CA GLY A 645 -2.86 23.89 -7.47
C GLY A 645 -1.80 24.55 -6.57
N ARG A 646 -0.70 23.85 -6.29
CA ARG A 646 0.52 24.35 -5.63
C ARG A 646 1.76 23.85 -6.38
N PRO A 647 2.93 24.52 -6.27
CA PRO A 647 4.17 23.99 -6.83
C PRO A 647 4.55 22.63 -6.18
N PRO A 648 5.17 21.71 -6.93
CA PRO A 648 5.72 20.48 -6.37
C PRO A 648 6.98 20.75 -5.54
N ILE A 649 7.34 19.77 -4.72
CA ILE A 649 8.69 19.65 -4.18
C ILE A 649 9.60 19.05 -5.26
N ILE A 650 10.67 19.76 -5.62
CA ILE A 650 11.62 19.31 -6.64
C ILE A 650 12.74 18.43 -6.04
N PRO A 651 13.31 17.49 -6.80
CA PRO A 651 14.27 16.53 -6.28
C PRO A 651 15.62 17.20 -5.98
N HIS A 652 16.24 16.78 -4.89
CA HIS A 652 17.53 17.26 -4.42
C HIS A 652 18.53 16.10 -4.33
N ARG A 653 19.83 16.40 -4.35
CA ARG A 653 20.89 15.39 -4.18
C ARG A 653 21.65 15.61 -2.88
N LEU A 654 22.36 14.59 -2.43
CA LEU A 654 23.32 14.68 -1.35
C LEU A 654 24.70 14.23 -1.85
N ASP A 655 25.67 15.14 -1.87
CA ASP A 655 26.99 14.91 -2.46
C ASP A 655 27.92 14.08 -1.56
N GLN A 656 27.74 14.15 -0.23
CA GLN A 656 28.54 13.42 0.75
C GLN A 656 27.66 13.00 1.94
N LEU A 657 27.77 11.74 2.36
CA LEU A 657 27.30 11.31 3.67
C LEU A 657 28.39 11.62 4.70
N MET A 658 28.01 11.99 5.94
CA MET A 658 28.95 11.87 7.05
C MET A 658 29.38 10.41 7.15
N SER A 659 30.65 10.14 6.83
CA SER A 659 31.28 8.81 6.77
C SER A 659 30.59 7.77 7.66
N SER A 660 30.13 6.70 6.99
CA SER A 660 29.34 5.58 7.49
C SER A 660 29.82 4.94 8.77
#